data_AF-A0A7Z2GJ23-F1
#
_entry.id   AF-A0A7Z2GJ23-F1
#
_cell.length_a   1.000
_cell.length_b   1.000
_cell.length_c   1.000
_cell.angle_alpha   90.00
_cell.angle_beta   90.00
_cell.angle_gamma   90.00
#
_symmetry.space_group_name_H-M   'P 1'
#
loop_
_entity.id
_entity.type
_entity.pdbx_description
1 polymer ?
#
loop_
_entity_poly.entity_id
_entity_poly.type
_entity_poly.pdbx_seq_one_letter_code
_entity_poly.pdbx_strand_id
1 'polypeptide(L)'
;MANEIAKHLLRRNNDQRFFTRWIAGEGIDISSEPGLLSGLASFFPLAKTVRGWQPADGDAMAMDGVADDTYDFVHSSHSLAHVADPLQALRNWIRICKPGGHLVVTVPDEDLYEQGVWPSTFNAGHQWSFTIHKPASWSPRSISLLKLLVHFQDDVEVLKIEKLDSAFNYALPRHDQSSYGLAESGIELVLKKRERAAADAPAVSDVEATFARAAILHQVGQLDAALEGYKSVLQDEPNHLPALNNLALLLSSEKRESLLRRALSINGDDPGTLQNLALLLAESGRFVEAKEVYEHALRVVPNDVRVVSALCDIYVVLDELDAAIALLERHASLFPAQDQVYCLLGKYCQAANRTADALACLERALSLNPDHTEAHILLGRLLWKRGDYERGANEMRWVSAAHAQASSEQAALFVDEAGQPLRQDGRTVVLSADSGAGDTLQFVRYAQSLAEQGARVIVECQDELVRLLRAAAGVAEAVPLGQLTETGDARVPMHTLIGSFRTTLARVPATVPYLRVDAGAAQAWRERMVSLAGEPPALRVGLYWDDEPTQWRDVHRSVPVEAMQPLAALAGVACFALRQGSSAPVAGLTDWSAELNDYADTAALVANLDLVITVDSAVAHLAAALGKPVWLLARFDSDWTWLEDRVDSPWYPTLTVFRQPRAGDWTAVLASVSASLGALLAERAAAAPVEAVARDEAPKAREAKDAKDTKALKTKAAKAAKPAKAVKKRR
;
A
#
# COMPACT_ATOMS: atom_id res chain seq x y z
N MET A 1 -23.06 -36.85 -4.24
CA MET A 1 -23.56 -35.86 -5.21
C MET A 1 -24.63 -35.03 -4.54
N ALA A 2 -24.39 -33.74 -4.39
CA ALA A 2 -25.49 -32.80 -4.17
C ALA A 2 -26.29 -32.70 -5.48
N ASN A 3 -27.62 -32.56 -5.40
CA ASN A 3 -28.43 -32.28 -6.58
C ASN A 3 -28.22 -30.82 -6.97
N GLU A 4 -27.67 -30.53 -8.16
CA GLU A 4 -27.45 -29.16 -8.65
C GLU A 4 -28.74 -28.32 -8.61
N ILE A 5 -29.89 -28.93 -8.95
CA ILE A 5 -31.18 -28.22 -8.92
C ILE A 5 -31.59 -27.84 -7.47
N ALA A 6 -31.13 -28.59 -6.46
CA ALA A 6 -31.31 -28.20 -5.06
C ALA A 6 -30.38 -27.05 -4.62
N LYS A 7 -29.20 -26.89 -5.25
CA LYS A 7 -28.36 -25.70 -5.05
C LYS A 7 -28.97 -24.48 -5.72
N HIS A 8 -29.39 -24.62 -6.98
CA HIS A 8 -30.10 -23.57 -7.70
C HIS A 8 -31.31 -23.09 -6.89
N LEU A 9 -32.09 -23.98 -6.25
CA LEU A 9 -33.20 -23.60 -5.37
C LEU A 9 -32.80 -22.69 -4.22
N LEU A 10 -31.68 -22.94 -3.53
CA LEU A 10 -31.22 -22.12 -2.41
C LEU A 10 -30.88 -20.68 -2.84
N ARG A 11 -30.22 -20.52 -4.00
CA ARG A 11 -29.97 -19.19 -4.59
C ARG A 11 -31.24 -18.55 -5.13
N ARG A 12 -32.04 -19.30 -5.91
CA ARG A 12 -33.31 -18.84 -6.50
C ARG A 12 -34.30 -18.37 -5.43
N ASN A 13 -34.29 -18.93 -4.22
CA ASN A 13 -35.09 -18.46 -3.07
C ASN A 13 -34.90 -16.96 -2.75
N ASN A 14 -33.74 -16.38 -3.06
CA ASN A 14 -33.46 -14.96 -2.88
C ASN A 14 -33.95 -14.08 -4.06
N ASP A 15 -34.38 -14.69 -5.17
CA ASP A 15 -34.96 -14.02 -6.34
C ASP A 15 -36.40 -14.50 -6.56
N GLN A 16 -37.35 -13.77 -5.95
CA GLN A 16 -38.78 -14.11 -5.96
C GLN A 16 -39.38 -14.25 -7.38
N ARG A 17 -38.71 -13.75 -8.42
CA ARG A 17 -39.18 -13.85 -9.82
C ARG A 17 -39.23 -15.29 -10.31
N PHE A 18 -38.39 -16.20 -9.79
CA PHE A 18 -38.47 -17.63 -10.10
C PHE A 18 -39.83 -18.23 -9.70
N PHE A 19 -40.32 -17.88 -8.51
CA PHE A 19 -41.55 -18.44 -7.93
C PHE A 19 -42.82 -17.72 -8.37
N THR A 20 -42.70 -16.43 -8.73
CA THR A 20 -43.84 -15.56 -9.04
C THR A 20 -44.03 -15.28 -10.53
N ARG A 21 -43.05 -15.59 -11.39
CA ARG A 21 -43.07 -15.19 -12.81
C ARG A 21 -42.41 -16.18 -13.79
N TRP A 22 -41.21 -16.68 -13.51
CA TRP A 22 -40.40 -17.41 -14.49
C TRP A 22 -40.65 -18.92 -14.52
N ILE A 23 -41.05 -19.52 -13.40
CA ILE A 23 -41.43 -20.94 -13.30
C ILE A 23 -42.90 -20.98 -12.87
N ALA A 24 -43.78 -20.66 -13.84
CA ALA A 24 -45.22 -20.50 -13.63
C ALA A 24 -46.01 -21.02 -14.85
N GLY A 25 -47.15 -21.66 -14.60
CA GLY A 25 -47.96 -22.32 -15.62
C GLY A 25 -47.56 -23.78 -15.87
N GLU A 26 -47.82 -24.29 -17.07
CA GLU A 26 -47.46 -25.63 -17.53
C GLU A 26 -46.02 -25.61 -18.08
N GLY A 27 -45.13 -26.42 -17.52
CA GLY A 27 -43.72 -26.41 -17.87
C GLY A 27 -43.17 -27.75 -18.34
N ILE A 28 -42.03 -27.69 -19.01
CA ILE A 28 -41.19 -28.84 -19.35
C ILE A 28 -39.78 -28.67 -18.79
N ASP A 29 -39.21 -29.74 -18.26
CA ASP A 29 -37.85 -29.80 -17.75
C ASP A 29 -37.00 -30.74 -18.60
N ILE A 30 -36.07 -30.15 -19.34
CA ILE A 30 -35.16 -30.81 -20.28
C ILE A 30 -33.82 -30.97 -19.57
N SER A 31 -33.79 -31.90 -18.61
CA SER A 31 -32.63 -32.18 -17.75
C SER A 31 -32.34 -33.69 -17.70
N SER A 32 -31.07 -34.08 -17.83
CA SER A 32 -30.65 -35.48 -17.71
C SER A 32 -30.50 -35.89 -16.23
N GLU A 33 -31.16 -36.97 -15.82
CA GLU A 33 -31.28 -37.38 -14.41
C GLU A 33 -29.96 -37.77 -13.69
N PRO A 34 -29.92 -37.73 -12.34
CA PRO A 34 -31.05 -37.55 -11.41
C PRO A 34 -31.11 -36.17 -10.73
N GLY A 35 -32.27 -35.52 -10.79
CA GLY A 35 -32.49 -34.26 -10.06
C GLY A 35 -33.66 -33.38 -10.50
N LEU A 36 -34.45 -33.80 -11.49
CA LEU A 36 -35.47 -33.01 -12.22
C LEU A 36 -36.22 -31.97 -11.37
N LEU A 37 -36.41 -30.78 -11.95
CA LEU A 37 -37.29 -29.72 -11.45
C LEU A 37 -38.72 -30.22 -11.22
N SER A 38 -39.17 -31.22 -11.99
CA SER A 38 -40.47 -31.87 -11.80
C SER A 38 -40.60 -32.56 -10.44
N GLY A 39 -39.53 -33.15 -9.91
CA GLY A 39 -39.47 -33.70 -8.55
C GLY A 39 -39.48 -32.65 -7.44
N LEU A 40 -39.31 -31.37 -7.81
CA LEU A 40 -39.25 -30.21 -6.92
C LEU A 40 -40.35 -29.17 -7.24
N ALA A 41 -41.34 -29.53 -8.07
CA ALA A 41 -42.41 -28.63 -8.51
C ALA A 41 -43.21 -28.00 -7.36
N SER A 42 -43.31 -28.69 -6.22
CA SER A 42 -43.96 -28.19 -5.00
C SER A 42 -43.30 -26.95 -4.39
N PHE A 43 -42.04 -26.64 -4.73
CA PHE A 43 -41.38 -25.40 -4.35
C PHE A 43 -41.81 -24.20 -5.20
N PHE A 44 -42.41 -24.42 -6.38
CA PHE A 44 -42.82 -23.36 -7.31
C PHE A 44 -44.35 -23.25 -7.32
N PRO A 45 -44.97 -22.44 -6.44
CA PRO A 45 -46.41 -22.47 -6.19
C PRO A 45 -47.29 -22.05 -7.39
N LEU A 46 -46.70 -21.43 -8.42
CA LEU A 46 -47.39 -21.07 -9.66
C LEU A 46 -47.16 -22.07 -10.81
N ALA A 47 -46.27 -23.05 -10.66
CA ALA A 47 -46.12 -24.14 -11.62
C ALA A 47 -47.28 -25.12 -11.46
N LYS A 48 -48.13 -25.22 -12.48
CA LYS A 48 -49.32 -26.08 -12.49
C LYS A 48 -48.95 -27.55 -12.71
N THR A 49 -48.07 -27.78 -13.68
CA THR A 49 -47.54 -29.08 -14.07
C THR A 49 -46.12 -28.89 -14.57
N VAL A 50 -45.24 -29.86 -14.31
CA VAL A 50 -43.87 -29.85 -14.83
C VAL A 50 -43.55 -31.24 -15.36
N ARG A 51 -43.53 -31.40 -16.69
CA ARG A 51 -43.15 -32.67 -17.33
C ARG A 51 -41.63 -32.75 -17.45
N GLY A 52 -41.01 -33.79 -16.88
CA GLY A 52 -39.62 -34.11 -17.22
C GLY A 52 -39.54 -34.72 -18.62
N TRP A 53 -38.60 -34.29 -19.45
CA TRP A 53 -38.26 -34.93 -20.72
C TRP A 53 -37.34 -36.12 -20.47
N GLN A 54 -37.78 -37.31 -20.82
CA GLN A 54 -37.06 -38.57 -20.56
C GLN A 54 -36.37 -39.09 -21.84
N PRO A 55 -35.32 -39.92 -21.75
CA PRO A 55 -34.67 -40.51 -22.93
C PRO A 55 -35.60 -41.31 -23.84
N ALA A 56 -36.75 -41.78 -23.32
CA ALA A 56 -37.79 -42.45 -24.09
C ALA A 56 -38.71 -41.51 -24.89
N ASP A 57 -38.72 -40.20 -24.58
CA ASP A 57 -39.48 -39.18 -25.31
C ASP A 57 -38.79 -38.78 -26.63
N GLY A 58 -37.47 -38.94 -26.72
CA GLY A 58 -36.67 -38.68 -27.92
C GLY A 58 -35.49 -37.73 -27.68
N ASP A 59 -34.92 -37.20 -28.77
CA ASP A 59 -33.79 -36.27 -28.73
C ASP A 59 -34.20 -34.91 -28.17
N ALA A 60 -33.59 -34.52 -27.06
CA ALA A 60 -33.77 -33.23 -26.38
C ALA A 60 -33.34 -32.02 -27.23
N MET A 61 -32.49 -32.21 -28.25
CA MET A 61 -32.16 -31.17 -29.23
C MET A 61 -33.30 -30.96 -30.25
N ALA A 62 -33.96 -32.04 -30.68
CA ALA A 62 -35.03 -31.99 -31.69
C ALA A 62 -36.38 -31.56 -31.09
N MET A 63 -36.74 -32.10 -29.91
CA MET A 63 -38.07 -31.96 -29.30
C MET A 63 -39.20 -32.38 -30.26
N ASP A 64 -38.96 -33.47 -30.99
CA ASP A 64 -39.94 -34.05 -31.92
C ASP A 64 -41.20 -34.50 -31.18
N GLY A 65 -42.36 -34.33 -31.84
CA GLY A 65 -43.66 -34.63 -31.23
C GLY A 65 -44.15 -33.59 -30.20
N VAL A 66 -43.35 -32.58 -29.84
CA VAL A 66 -43.80 -31.41 -29.06
C VAL A 66 -44.21 -30.29 -30.01
N ALA A 67 -45.46 -29.83 -29.89
CA ALA A 67 -45.99 -28.74 -30.70
C ALA A 67 -45.37 -27.38 -30.31
N ASP A 68 -45.38 -26.43 -31.25
CA ASP A 68 -45.02 -25.04 -30.99
C ASP A 68 -45.94 -24.45 -29.91
N ASP A 69 -45.41 -23.51 -29.11
CA ASP A 69 -46.18 -22.78 -28.09
C ASP A 69 -46.94 -23.69 -27.08
N THR A 70 -46.37 -24.84 -26.72
CA THR A 70 -46.99 -25.81 -25.79
C THR A 70 -46.87 -25.38 -24.32
N TYR A 71 -45.70 -24.92 -23.87
CA TYR A 71 -45.40 -24.72 -22.45
C TYR A 71 -45.29 -23.24 -22.07
N ASP A 72 -45.82 -22.87 -20.90
CA ASP A 72 -45.67 -21.52 -20.32
C ASP A 72 -44.23 -21.26 -19.85
N PHE A 73 -43.48 -22.33 -19.54
CA PHE A 73 -42.03 -22.25 -19.35
C PHE A 73 -41.25 -23.51 -19.79
N VAL A 74 -39.97 -23.32 -20.11
CA VAL A 74 -39.00 -24.39 -20.42
C VAL A 74 -37.82 -24.27 -19.46
N HIS A 75 -37.49 -25.34 -18.74
CA HIS A 75 -36.31 -25.43 -17.88
C HIS A 75 -35.28 -26.39 -18.47
N SER A 76 -33.99 -26.11 -18.27
CA SER A 76 -32.90 -27.07 -18.53
C SER A 76 -31.71 -26.80 -17.61
N SER A 77 -31.25 -27.83 -16.89
CA SER A 77 -29.99 -27.79 -16.14
C SER A 77 -28.92 -28.60 -16.88
N HIS A 78 -27.88 -27.92 -17.35
CA HIS A 78 -26.69 -28.42 -18.05
C HIS A 78 -26.90 -29.19 -19.37
N SER A 79 -28.12 -29.60 -19.75
CA SER A 79 -28.35 -30.38 -20.98
C SER A 79 -27.95 -29.68 -22.28
N LEU A 80 -27.87 -28.34 -22.30
CA LEU A 80 -27.36 -27.59 -23.46
C LEU A 80 -25.87 -27.85 -23.73
N ALA A 81 -25.11 -28.33 -22.73
CA ALA A 81 -23.73 -28.80 -22.90
C ALA A 81 -23.64 -30.20 -23.52
N HIS A 82 -24.72 -30.99 -23.45
CA HIS A 82 -24.75 -32.40 -23.86
C HIS A 82 -25.24 -32.63 -25.30
N VAL A 83 -25.93 -31.65 -25.90
CA VAL A 83 -26.44 -31.72 -27.28
C VAL A 83 -25.33 -31.53 -28.33
N ALA A 84 -25.55 -32.05 -29.54
CA ALA A 84 -24.62 -31.88 -30.65
C ALA A 84 -24.56 -30.41 -31.14
N ASP A 85 -25.70 -29.72 -31.22
CA ASP A 85 -25.81 -28.32 -31.66
C ASP A 85 -26.64 -27.48 -30.66
N PRO A 86 -25.98 -26.67 -29.81
CA PRO A 86 -26.64 -25.76 -28.87
C PRO A 86 -27.49 -24.65 -29.51
N LEU A 87 -27.17 -24.22 -30.73
CA LEU A 87 -27.99 -23.23 -31.44
C LEU A 87 -29.32 -23.85 -31.88
N GLN A 88 -29.27 -25.07 -32.44
CA GLN A 88 -30.48 -25.78 -32.86
C GLN A 88 -31.33 -26.24 -31.66
N ALA A 89 -30.71 -26.69 -30.56
CA ALA A 89 -31.42 -26.99 -29.32
C ALA A 89 -32.14 -25.76 -28.76
N LEU A 90 -31.44 -24.65 -28.58
CA LEU A 90 -32.04 -23.42 -28.02
C LEU A 90 -33.17 -22.89 -28.91
N ARG A 91 -33.02 -22.96 -30.24
CA ARG A 91 -34.11 -22.65 -31.20
C ARG A 91 -35.35 -23.50 -30.97
N ASN A 92 -35.19 -24.82 -30.78
CA ASN A 92 -36.30 -25.73 -30.54
C ASN A 92 -36.93 -25.56 -29.14
N TRP A 93 -36.14 -25.18 -28.15
CA TRP A 93 -36.65 -24.86 -26.81
C TRP A 93 -37.45 -23.55 -26.81
N ILE A 94 -37.02 -22.55 -27.58
CA ILE A 94 -37.78 -21.30 -27.81
C ILE A 94 -39.07 -21.60 -28.59
N ARG A 95 -39.03 -22.49 -29.59
CA ARG A 95 -40.20 -22.93 -30.39
C ARG A 95 -41.33 -23.46 -29.50
N ILE A 96 -41.04 -24.36 -28.57
CA ILE A 96 -42.06 -25.03 -27.73
C ILE A 96 -42.54 -24.19 -26.54
N CYS A 97 -41.82 -23.11 -26.19
CA CYS A 97 -42.25 -22.13 -25.20
C CYS A 97 -43.32 -21.21 -25.80
N LYS A 98 -44.36 -20.85 -25.04
CA LYS A 98 -45.42 -19.92 -25.46
C LYS A 98 -44.90 -18.49 -25.60
N PRO A 99 -45.51 -17.64 -26.44
CA PRO A 99 -45.20 -16.20 -26.47
C PRO A 99 -45.52 -15.59 -25.10
N GLY A 100 -44.62 -14.76 -24.57
CA GLY A 100 -44.68 -14.26 -23.19
C GLY A 100 -44.18 -15.25 -22.11
N GLY A 101 -44.00 -16.53 -22.47
CA GLY A 101 -43.46 -17.57 -21.62
C GLY A 101 -41.93 -17.48 -21.43
N HIS A 102 -41.39 -18.24 -20.48
CA HIS A 102 -40.00 -18.10 -20.03
C HIS A 102 -39.14 -19.35 -20.30
N LEU A 103 -37.86 -19.15 -20.59
CA LEU A 103 -36.86 -20.20 -20.61
C LEU A 103 -35.87 -19.96 -19.48
N VAL A 104 -35.61 -20.98 -18.65
CA VAL A 104 -34.63 -20.96 -17.57
C VAL A 104 -33.59 -22.05 -17.85
N VAL A 105 -32.41 -21.66 -18.31
CA VAL A 105 -31.35 -22.58 -18.71
C VAL A 105 -30.11 -22.35 -17.84
N THR A 106 -29.43 -23.41 -17.45
CA THR A 106 -28.13 -23.36 -16.75
C THR A 106 -27.11 -24.17 -17.53
N VAL A 107 -25.88 -23.63 -17.67
CA VAL A 107 -24.80 -24.23 -18.46
C VAL A 107 -23.46 -24.19 -17.72
N PRO A 108 -22.51 -25.11 -18.00
CA PRO A 108 -21.20 -25.09 -17.37
C PRO A 108 -20.36 -23.92 -17.90
N ASP A 109 -19.83 -23.12 -16.97
CA ASP A 109 -18.90 -22.03 -17.31
C ASP A 109 -17.52 -22.61 -17.62
N GLU A 110 -16.88 -22.13 -18.68
CA GLU A 110 -15.54 -22.53 -19.12
C GLU A 110 -14.52 -22.42 -17.98
N ASP A 111 -14.43 -21.26 -17.34
CA ASP A 111 -13.36 -20.98 -16.37
C ASP A 111 -13.67 -21.56 -14.98
N LEU A 112 -14.94 -21.60 -14.56
CA LEU A 112 -15.33 -22.20 -13.27
C LEU A 112 -15.40 -23.74 -13.32
N TYR A 113 -15.98 -24.33 -14.36
CA TYR A 113 -16.23 -25.77 -14.40
C TYR A 113 -15.04 -26.51 -14.99
N GLU A 114 -14.60 -26.14 -16.20
CA GLU A 114 -13.61 -26.92 -16.94
C GLU A 114 -12.15 -26.59 -16.56
N GLN A 115 -11.92 -25.36 -16.06
CA GLN A 115 -10.69 -24.93 -15.38
C GLN A 115 -9.42 -25.23 -16.18
N GLY A 116 -9.37 -24.75 -17.43
CA GLY A 116 -8.21 -24.85 -18.33
C GLY A 116 -8.01 -26.20 -19.05
N VAL A 117 -8.93 -27.16 -18.91
CA VAL A 117 -8.80 -28.50 -19.52
C VAL A 117 -10.03 -28.85 -20.37
N TRP A 118 -9.80 -29.32 -21.59
CA TRP A 118 -10.86 -29.82 -22.49
C TRP A 118 -10.38 -31.06 -23.28
N PRO A 119 -11.20 -32.10 -23.52
CA PRO A 119 -12.58 -32.32 -23.06
C PRO A 119 -12.72 -32.37 -21.53
N SER A 120 -13.95 -32.21 -21.03
CA SER A 120 -14.20 -32.21 -19.59
C SER A 120 -13.73 -33.51 -18.93
N THR A 121 -12.91 -33.37 -17.88
CA THR A 121 -12.52 -34.49 -17.02
C THR A 121 -13.53 -34.76 -15.90
N PHE A 122 -14.49 -33.85 -15.71
CA PHE A 122 -15.48 -33.93 -14.63
C PHE A 122 -16.81 -34.49 -15.16
N ASN A 123 -17.20 -34.15 -16.39
CA ASN A 123 -18.35 -34.74 -17.06
C ASN A 123 -18.02 -35.16 -18.50
N ALA A 124 -17.70 -36.44 -18.70
CA ALA A 124 -17.37 -37.00 -20.02
C ALA A 124 -18.50 -36.90 -21.07
N GLY A 125 -19.72 -36.51 -20.67
CA GLY A 125 -20.82 -36.22 -21.58
C GLY A 125 -20.87 -34.79 -22.11
N HIS A 126 -20.07 -33.85 -21.60
CA HIS A 126 -20.03 -32.47 -22.11
C HIS A 126 -19.44 -32.43 -23.54
N GLN A 127 -20.25 -31.96 -24.49
CA GLN A 127 -19.82 -31.62 -25.86
C GLN A 127 -19.41 -30.14 -25.99
N TRP A 128 -19.88 -29.29 -25.07
CA TRP A 128 -19.65 -27.85 -25.06
C TRP A 128 -19.46 -27.29 -23.65
N SER A 129 -18.66 -26.23 -23.54
CA SER A 129 -18.62 -25.30 -22.39
C SER A 129 -19.12 -23.91 -22.83
N PHE A 130 -19.32 -23.00 -21.89
CA PHE A 130 -19.92 -21.70 -22.18
C PHE A 130 -19.21 -20.57 -21.46
N THR A 131 -19.32 -19.36 -22.01
CA THR A 131 -18.94 -18.10 -21.34
C THR A 131 -20.06 -17.10 -21.51
N ILE A 132 -20.22 -16.12 -20.61
CA ILE A 132 -21.12 -14.99 -20.88
C ILE A 132 -20.60 -14.26 -22.12
N HIS A 133 -19.41 -13.70 -21.99
CA HIS A 133 -18.65 -13.14 -23.10
C HIS A 133 -17.16 -13.26 -22.85
N LYS A 134 -16.46 -13.87 -23.80
CA LYS A 134 -14.99 -13.97 -23.80
C LYS A 134 -14.51 -13.71 -25.23
N PRO A 135 -13.64 -12.71 -25.48
CA PRO A 135 -13.17 -12.40 -26.83
C PRO A 135 -12.40 -13.58 -27.46
N ALA A 136 -11.60 -14.28 -26.65
CA ALA A 136 -10.90 -15.52 -27.00
C ALA A 136 -11.08 -16.55 -25.87
N SER A 137 -11.66 -17.70 -26.20
CA SER A 137 -11.74 -18.88 -25.32
C SER A 137 -10.43 -19.66 -25.36
N TRP A 138 -10.05 -20.30 -24.25
CA TRP A 138 -8.97 -21.29 -24.27
C TRP A 138 -9.49 -22.69 -24.66
N SER A 139 -10.78 -22.95 -24.50
CA SER A 139 -11.44 -24.19 -24.91
C SER A 139 -11.80 -24.15 -26.41
N PRO A 140 -11.49 -25.21 -27.19
CA PRO A 140 -11.88 -25.31 -28.60
C PRO A 140 -13.37 -25.60 -28.81
N ARG A 141 -14.14 -25.78 -27.72
CA ARG A 141 -15.58 -26.08 -27.69
C ARG A 141 -16.30 -25.23 -26.65
N SER A 142 -15.98 -23.93 -26.60
CA SER A 142 -16.71 -22.95 -25.79
C SER A 142 -17.57 -22.03 -26.64
N ILE A 143 -18.79 -21.75 -26.19
CA ILE A 143 -19.72 -20.83 -26.84
C ILE A 143 -19.94 -19.60 -25.94
N SER A 144 -19.69 -18.41 -26.48
CA SER A 144 -20.15 -17.16 -25.82
C SER A 144 -21.66 -17.04 -25.96
N LEU A 145 -22.35 -17.02 -24.82
CA LEU A 145 -23.80 -16.92 -24.73
C LEU A 145 -24.32 -15.60 -25.32
N LEU A 146 -23.62 -14.48 -25.15
CA LEU A 146 -24.01 -13.24 -25.84
C LEU A 146 -23.96 -13.38 -27.37
N LYS A 147 -22.92 -14.04 -27.92
CA LYS A 147 -22.85 -14.30 -29.38
C LYS A 147 -23.92 -15.29 -29.85
N LEU A 148 -24.27 -16.28 -29.02
CA LEU A 148 -25.35 -17.21 -29.30
C LEU A 148 -26.72 -16.50 -29.34
N LEU A 149 -27.02 -15.69 -28.32
CA LEU A 149 -28.32 -15.03 -28.15
C LEU A 149 -28.61 -13.93 -29.18
N VAL A 150 -27.59 -13.36 -29.83
CA VAL A 150 -27.78 -12.46 -31.00
C VAL A 150 -28.62 -13.13 -32.10
N HIS A 151 -28.53 -14.46 -32.26
CA HIS A 151 -29.32 -15.21 -33.25
C HIS A 151 -30.82 -15.29 -32.92
N PHE A 152 -31.23 -14.84 -31.73
CA PHE A 152 -32.60 -14.91 -31.21
C PHE A 152 -33.09 -13.55 -30.69
N GLN A 153 -32.38 -12.45 -30.97
CA GLN A 153 -32.69 -11.11 -30.45
C GLN A 153 -34.14 -10.65 -30.76
N ASP A 154 -34.69 -11.10 -31.89
CA ASP A 154 -36.03 -10.83 -32.40
C ASP A 154 -37.08 -11.84 -31.92
N ASP A 155 -36.66 -12.99 -31.37
CA ASP A 155 -37.51 -14.06 -30.82
C ASP A 155 -37.64 -13.98 -29.30
N VAL A 156 -36.60 -13.53 -28.60
CA VAL A 156 -36.55 -13.48 -27.12
C VAL A 156 -36.06 -12.14 -26.57
N GLU A 157 -36.53 -11.86 -25.36
CA GLU A 157 -36.06 -10.83 -24.45
C GLU A 157 -35.14 -11.49 -23.42
N VAL A 158 -33.93 -10.96 -23.21
CA VAL A 158 -32.98 -11.49 -22.22
C VAL A 158 -33.28 -10.85 -20.87
N LEU A 159 -33.85 -11.61 -19.93
CA LEU A 159 -34.20 -11.12 -18.59
C LEU A 159 -33.05 -11.26 -17.58
N LYS A 160 -32.18 -12.26 -17.77
CA LYS A 160 -31.06 -12.55 -16.88
C LYS A 160 -29.97 -13.30 -17.63
N ILE A 161 -28.72 -12.92 -17.39
CA ILE A 161 -27.54 -13.78 -17.58
C ILE A 161 -26.65 -13.56 -16.36
N GLU A 162 -26.41 -14.60 -15.58
CA GLU A 162 -25.70 -14.53 -14.30
C GLU A 162 -24.63 -15.62 -14.24
N LYS A 163 -23.39 -15.23 -13.92
CA LYS A 163 -22.32 -16.17 -13.60
C LYS A 163 -22.55 -16.67 -12.17
N LEU A 164 -22.55 -17.98 -11.98
CA LEU A 164 -22.83 -18.62 -10.71
C LEU A 164 -21.52 -18.98 -10.02
N ASP A 165 -20.95 -18.04 -9.24
CA ASP A 165 -19.67 -18.21 -8.54
C ASP A 165 -19.68 -17.81 -7.06
N SER A 166 -20.85 -17.52 -6.47
CA SER A 166 -20.97 -16.92 -5.12
C SER A 166 -20.42 -17.76 -3.95
N ALA A 167 -20.19 -19.05 -4.17
CA ALA A 167 -19.51 -19.94 -3.21
C ALA A 167 -18.33 -20.71 -3.85
N PHE A 168 -17.85 -20.26 -5.02
CA PHE A 168 -16.70 -20.83 -5.70
C PHE A 168 -15.39 -20.29 -5.09
N ASN A 169 -14.50 -21.19 -4.69
CA ASN A 169 -13.22 -20.83 -4.09
C ASN A 169 -12.12 -20.78 -5.16
N TYR A 170 -11.80 -19.57 -5.61
CA TYR A 170 -10.74 -19.28 -6.59
C TYR A 170 -9.31 -19.64 -6.14
N ALA A 171 -9.07 -19.86 -4.85
CA ALA A 171 -7.76 -20.23 -4.32
C ALA A 171 -7.51 -21.76 -4.30
N LEU A 172 -8.53 -22.58 -4.59
CA LEU A 172 -8.34 -24.04 -4.67
C LEU A 172 -7.65 -24.44 -6.00
N PRO A 173 -6.75 -25.45 -5.97
CA PRO A 173 -6.25 -26.06 -7.19
C PRO A 173 -7.39 -26.77 -7.95
N ARG A 174 -7.16 -27.07 -9.24
CA ARG A 174 -8.18 -27.58 -10.17
C ARG A 174 -9.01 -28.73 -9.57
N HIS A 175 -10.29 -28.47 -9.32
CA HIS A 175 -11.20 -29.39 -8.65
C HIS A 175 -12.66 -29.12 -9.04
N ASP A 176 -13.47 -30.17 -9.18
CA ASP A 176 -14.91 -30.06 -9.42
C ASP A 176 -15.63 -29.58 -8.14
N GLN A 177 -15.71 -28.26 -7.98
CA GLN A 177 -16.40 -27.63 -6.85
C GLN A 177 -17.93 -27.84 -6.93
N SER A 178 -18.49 -28.24 -8.09
CA SER A 178 -19.89 -28.63 -8.18
C SER A 178 -20.16 -29.97 -7.48
N SER A 179 -19.18 -30.88 -7.43
CA SER A 179 -19.38 -32.20 -6.81
C SER A 179 -19.62 -32.19 -5.28
N TYR A 180 -19.21 -31.12 -4.57
CA TYR A 180 -19.34 -30.98 -3.11
C TYR A 180 -19.71 -29.56 -2.65
N GLY A 181 -20.56 -29.43 -1.62
CA GLY A 181 -20.86 -28.16 -0.96
C GLY A 181 -21.96 -27.32 -1.64
N LEU A 182 -21.89 -25.99 -1.44
CA LEU A 182 -22.86 -25.01 -1.98
C LEU A 182 -22.36 -24.28 -3.24
N ALA A 183 -21.15 -24.58 -3.72
CA ALA A 183 -20.61 -23.96 -4.91
C ALA A 183 -21.42 -24.35 -6.16
N GLU A 184 -21.86 -23.35 -6.91
CA GLU A 184 -22.27 -23.48 -8.30
C GLU A 184 -21.03 -23.18 -9.18
N SER A 185 -21.00 -23.71 -10.41
CA SER A 185 -19.88 -23.54 -11.36
C SER A 185 -20.43 -23.44 -12.77
N GLY A 186 -21.24 -22.41 -13.01
CA GLY A 186 -22.05 -22.33 -14.22
C GLY A 186 -22.51 -20.92 -14.55
N ILE A 187 -23.38 -20.84 -15.55
CA ILE A 187 -24.06 -19.61 -15.98
C ILE A 187 -25.55 -19.90 -16.07
N GLU A 188 -26.38 -19.09 -15.41
CA GLU A 188 -27.82 -19.13 -15.54
C GLU A 188 -28.29 -18.05 -16.52
N LEU A 189 -29.11 -18.43 -17.49
CA LEU A 189 -29.79 -17.52 -18.40
C LEU A 189 -31.31 -17.68 -18.30
N VAL A 190 -31.99 -16.54 -18.15
CA VAL A 190 -33.46 -16.45 -18.19
C VAL A 190 -33.86 -15.60 -19.39
N LEU A 191 -34.65 -16.20 -20.28
CA LEU A 191 -35.17 -15.60 -21.49
C LEU A 191 -36.69 -15.53 -21.39
N LYS A 192 -37.32 -14.54 -22.01
CA LYS A 192 -38.76 -14.49 -22.24
C LYS A 192 -39.01 -14.51 -23.73
N LYS A 193 -39.85 -15.43 -24.23
CA LYS A 193 -40.23 -15.43 -25.65
C LYS A 193 -41.06 -14.17 -25.92
N ARG A 194 -40.71 -13.44 -26.97
CA ARG A 194 -41.46 -12.24 -27.36
C ARG A 194 -42.86 -12.63 -27.84
N GLU A 195 -43.82 -11.75 -27.60
CA GLU A 195 -45.13 -11.90 -28.23
C GLU A 195 -44.97 -11.63 -29.73
N ARG A 196 -45.51 -12.53 -30.58
CA ARG A 196 -45.59 -12.26 -32.02
C ARG A 196 -46.48 -11.04 -32.22
N ALA A 197 -45.89 -9.93 -32.62
CA ALA A 197 -46.63 -8.71 -32.90
C ALA A 197 -47.71 -8.99 -33.96
N ALA A 198 -48.98 -8.73 -33.62
CA ALA A 198 -49.94 -8.36 -34.64
C ALA A 198 -49.43 -7.07 -35.29
N ALA A 199 -49.40 -7.02 -36.63
CA ALA A 199 -48.54 -6.11 -37.40
C ALA A 199 -48.87 -4.60 -37.30
N ASP A 200 -49.84 -4.20 -36.47
CA ASP A 200 -50.37 -2.83 -36.36
C ASP A 200 -50.65 -2.42 -34.89
N ALA A 201 -49.61 -2.43 -34.05
CA ALA A 201 -49.65 -1.78 -32.73
C ALA A 201 -48.47 -0.80 -32.58
N PRO A 202 -48.69 0.46 -32.16
CA PRO A 202 -47.61 1.43 -32.02
C PRO A 202 -46.64 1.03 -30.90
N ALA A 203 -45.34 1.20 -31.14
CA ALA A 203 -44.31 0.86 -30.19
C ALA A 203 -44.44 1.68 -28.89
N VAL A 204 -44.84 1.02 -27.81
CA VAL A 204 -44.64 1.53 -26.45
C VAL A 204 -43.14 1.43 -26.16
N SER A 205 -42.51 2.54 -25.77
CA SER A 205 -41.12 2.51 -25.32
C SER A 205 -41.03 1.70 -24.02
N ASP A 206 -40.40 0.53 -24.09
CA ASP A 206 -40.02 -0.22 -22.91
C ASP A 206 -38.67 0.33 -22.44
N VAL A 207 -38.76 1.27 -21.49
CA VAL A 207 -37.64 2.00 -20.90
C VAL A 207 -36.68 1.03 -20.19
N GLU A 208 -37.21 0.02 -19.52
CA GLU A 208 -36.43 -1.01 -18.82
C GLU A 208 -35.70 -1.93 -19.80
N ALA A 209 -36.35 -2.37 -20.89
CA ALA A 209 -35.68 -3.12 -21.96
C ALA A 209 -34.57 -2.30 -22.64
N THR A 210 -34.79 -0.99 -22.80
CA THR A 210 -33.78 -0.05 -23.36
C THR A 210 -32.61 0.14 -22.40
N PHE A 211 -32.87 0.27 -21.10
CA PHE A 211 -31.87 0.32 -20.05
C PHE A 211 -31.05 -0.98 -19.95
N ALA A 212 -31.70 -2.15 -19.95
CA ALA A 212 -31.04 -3.44 -19.91
C ALA A 212 -30.11 -3.64 -21.13
N ARG A 213 -30.55 -3.24 -22.32
CA ARG A 213 -29.70 -3.25 -23.53
C ARG A 213 -28.49 -2.33 -23.37
N ALA A 214 -28.68 -1.11 -22.85
CA ALA A 214 -27.59 -0.16 -22.60
C ALA A 214 -26.59 -0.69 -21.55
N ALA A 215 -27.07 -1.36 -20.50
CA ALA A 215 -26.25 -2.03 -19.49
C ALA A 215 -25.40 -3.17 -20.06
N ILE A 216 -25.97 -4.03 -20.92
CA ILE A 216 -25.22 -5.08 -21.61
C ILE A 216 -24.15 -4.46 -22.53
N LEU A 217 -24.50 -3.42 -23.30
CA LEU A 217 -23.57 -2.70 -24.19
C LEU A 217 -22.40 -2.07 -23.42
N HIS A 218 -22.66 -1.51 -22.24
CA HIS A 218 -21.64 -0.97 -21.34
C HIS A 218 -20.67 -2.08 -20.89
N GLN A 219 -21.20 -3.22 -20.42
CA GLN A 219 -20.40 -4.35 -19.96
C GLN A 219 -19.53 -4.99 -21.05
N VAL A 220 -19.98 -5.00 -22.32
CA VAL A 220 -19.17 -5.49 -23.46
C VAL A 220 -18.25 -4.42 -24.08
N GLY A 221 -18.14 -3.25 -23.45
CA GLY A 221 -17.24 -2.18 -23.89
C GLY A 221 -17.71 -1.38 -25.12
N GLN A 222 -18.98 -1.53 -25.54
CA GLN A 222 -19.57 -0.71 -26.61
C GLN A 222 -20.08 0.62 -26.03
N LEU A 223 -19.14 1.44 -25.56
CA LEU A 223 -19.41 2.62 -24.72
C LEU A 223 -20.30 3.66 -25.42
N ASP A 224 -20.09 3.94 -26.71
CA ASP A 224 -20.91 4.91 -27.47
C ASP A 224 -22.38 4.46 -27.56
N ALA A 225 -22.61 3.17 -27.84
CA ALA A 225 -23.95 2.61 -27.96
C ALA A 225 -24.66 2.49 -26.59
N ALA A 226 -23.90 2.23 -25.53
CA ALA A 226 -24.40 2.29 -24.15
C ALA A 226 -24.79 3.71 -23.74
N LEU A 227 -23.95 4.69 -24.06
CA LEU A 227 -24.14 6.11 -23.76
C LEU A 227 -25.40 6.68 -24.46
N GLU A 228 -25.62 6.37 -25.74
CA GLU A 228 -26.87 6.73 -26.42
C GLU A 228 -28.08 5.96 -25.86
N GLY A 229 -27.90 4.69 -25.48
CA GLY A 229 -28.94 3.91 -24.80
C GLY A 229 -29.42 4.54 -23.49
N TYR A 230 -28.50 4.93 -22.60
CA TYR A 230 -28.85 5.62 -21.36
C TYR A 230 -29.43 7.01 -21.59
N LYS A 231 -28.96 7.76 -22.61
CA LYS A 231 -29.60 9.03 -23.00
C LYS A 231 -31.05 8.83 -23.43
N SER A 232 -31.34 7.79 -24.21
CA SER A 232 -32.71 7.45 -24.63
C SER A 232 -33.61 7.17 -23.43
N VAL A 233 -33.13 6.35 -22.47
CA VAL A 233 -33.83 6.08 -21.21
C VAL A 233 -34.15 7.37 -20.44
N LEU A 234 -33.20 8.31 -20.39
CA LEU A 234 -33.36 9.58 -19.69
C LEU A 234 -34.13 10.66 -20.49
N GLN A 235 -34.48 10.41 -21.75
CA GLN A 235 -35.43 11.23 -22.50
C GLN A 235 -36.87 10.83 -22.16
N ASP A 236 -37.15 9.53 -22.09
CA ASP A 236 -38.46 8.98 -21.76
C ASP A 236 -38.75 9.06 -20.25
N GLU A 237 -37.78 8.67 -19.41
CA GLU A 237 -37.84 8.78 -17.94
C GLU A 237 -36.64 9.58 -17.38
N PRO A 238 -36.76 10.91 -17.30
CA PRO A 238 -35.67 11.77 -16.83
C PRO A 238 -35.10 11.43 -15.45
N ASN A 239 -35.88 10.76 -14.59
CA ASN A 239 -35.51 10.44 -13.21
C ASN A 239 -35.10 8.97 -13.00
N HIS A 240 -34.86 8.20 -14.08
CA HIS A 240 -34.47 6.79 -14.02
C HIS A 240 -33.07 6.59 -13.39
N LEU A 241 -33.02 6.41 -12.06
CA LEU A 241 -31.80 6.36 -11.24
C LEU A 241 -30.72 5.40 -11.77
N PRO A 242 -31.01 4.14 -12.16
CA PRO A 242 -29.97 3.25 -12.69
C PRO A 242 -29.31 3.77 -13.98
N ALA A 243 -30.04 4.53 -14.80
CA ALA A 243 -29.51 5.12 -16.03
C ALA A 243 -28.72 6.39 -15.75
N LEU A 244 -29.12 7.21 -14.76
CA LEU A 244 -28.31 8.33 -14.27
C LEU A 244 -26.94 7.85 -13.77
N ASN A 245 -26.94 6.82 -12.92
CA ASN A 245 -25.72 6.21 -12.37
C ASN A 245 -24.82 5.64 -13.46
N ASN A 246 -25.36 4.79 -14.34
CA ASN A 246 -24.55 4.14 -15.36
C ASN A 246 -24.06 5.10 -16.46
N LEU A 247 -24.84 6.13 -16.80
CA LEU A 247 -24.39 7.18 -17.71
C LEU A 247 -23.28 8.04 -17.09
N ALA A 248 -23.36 8.36 -15.80
CA ALA A 248 -22.35 9.16 -15.12
C ALA A 248 -20.94 8.53 -15.23
N LEU A 249 -20.83 7.21 -15.11
CA LEU A 249 -19.57 6.47 -15.28
C LEU A 249 -18.91 6.71 -16.65
N LEU A 250 -19.72 6.88 -17.71
CA LEU A 250 -19.27 7.08 -19.10
C LEU A 250 -18.93 8.53 -19.47
N LEU A 251 -19.08 9.50 -18.56
CA LEU A 251 -18.87 10.93 -18.84
C LEU A 251 -17.65 11.51 -18.12
N SER A 252 -17.23 12.71 -18.54
CA SER A 252 -16.19 13.50 -17.85
C SER A 252 -16.59 13.83 -16.42
N SER A 253 -15.61 14.07 -15.55
CA SER A 253 -15.80 14.25 -14.11
C SER A 253 -16.85 15.31 -13.74
N GLU A 254 -16.92 16.43 -14.46
CA GLU A 254 -17.89 17.51 -14.20
C GLU A 254 -19.33 17.07 -14.52
N LYS A 255 -19.50 16.32 -15.62
CA LYS A 255 -20.80 15.79 -16.05
C LYS A 255 -21.22 14.60 -15.18
N ARG A 256 -20.28 13.74 -14.80
CA ARG A 256 -20.46 12.63 -13.87
C ARG A 256 -20.97 13.15 -12.52
N GLU A 257 -20.30 14.14 -11.93
CA GLU A 257 -20.72 14.73 -10.66
C GLU A 257 -22.12 15.35 -10.76
N SER A 258 -22.40 16.12 -11.81
CA SER A 258 -23.72 16.73 -12.04
C SER A 258 -24.84 15.68 -12.12
N LEU A 259 -24.62 14.56 -12.82
CA LEU A 259 -25.60 13.47 -12.87
C LEU A 259 -25.76 12.73 -11.54
N LEU A 260 -24.67 12.49 -10.80
CA LEU A 260 -24.74 11.81 -9.50
C LEU A 260 -25.43 12.68 -8.44
N ARG A 261 -25.11 13.98 -8.37
CA ARG A 261 -25.82 14.92 -7.48
C ARG A 261 -27.30 15.08 -7.88
N ARG A 262 -27.62 14.99 -9.18
CA ARG A 262 -29.01 14.94 -9.66
C ARG A 262 -29.71 13.65 -9.21
N ALA A 263 -29.06 12.49 -9.29
CA ALA A 263 -29.60 11.24 -8.79
C ALA A 263 -29.88 11.30 -7.27
N LEU A 264 -28.96 11.85 -6.47
CA LEU A 264 -29.21 12.09 -5.04
C LEU A 264 -30.33 13.10 -4.75
N SER A 265 -30.60 14.04 -5.65
CA SER A 265 -31.76 14.95 -5.51
C SER A 265 -33.11 14.25 -5.75
N ILE A 266 -33.11 13.07 -6.40
CA ILE A 266 -34.28 12.22 -6.62
C ILE A 266 -34.41 11.18 -5.50
N ASN A 267 -33.31 10.51 -5.14
CA ASN A 267 -33.21 9.62 -3.99
C ASN A 267 -31.89 9.85 -3.25
N GLY A 268 -31.95 10.55 -2.11
CA GLY A 268 -30.77 10.87 -1.30
C GLY A 268 -30.09 9.64 -0.66
N ASP A 269 -30.80 8.52 -0.56
CA ASP A 269 -30.32 7.28 0.06
C ASP A 269 -30.05 6.17 -0.97
N ASP A 270 -29.79 6.49 -2.25
CA ASP A 270 -29.39 5.48 -3.23
C ASP A 270 -27.93 5.02 -3.01
N PRO A 271 -27.67 3.74 -2.61
CA PRO A 271 -26.32 3.32 -2.22
C PRO A 271 -25.30 3.37 -3.37
N GLY A 272 -25.75 3.05 -4.59
CA GLY A 272 -24.88 3.07 -5.77
C GLY A 272 -24.47 4.49 -6.16
N THR A 273 -25.40 5.43 -6.10
CA THR A 273 -25.13 6.86 -6.33
C THR A 273 -24.18 7.42 -5.28
N LEU A 274 -24.42 7.14 -3.99
CA LEU A 274 -23.56 7.59 -2.89
C LEU A 274 -22.14 7.03 -3.05
N GLN A 275 -21.99 5.73 -3.32
CA GLN A 275 -20.68 5.09 -3.54
C GLN A 275 -19.93 5.70 -4.74
N ASN A 276 -20.62 5.90 -5.87
CA ASN A 276 -20.01 6.47 -7.08
C ASN A 276 -19.61 7.95 -6.90
N LEU A 277 -20.42 8.74 -6.17
CA LEU A 277 -20.11 10.13 -5.90
C LEU A 277 -18.92 10.26 -4.93
N ALA A 278 -18.91 9.49 -3.84
CA ALA A 278 -17.82 9.50 -2.88
C ALA A 278 -16.49 9.07 -3.52
N LEU A 279 -16.50 8.06 -4.39
CA LEU A 279 -15.33 7.65 -5.16
C LEU A 279 -14.83 8.77 -6.08
N LEU A 280 -15.73 9.42 -6.84
CA LEU A 280 -15.35 10.55 -7.71
C LEU A 280 -14.76 11.72 -6.91
N LEU A 281 -15.32 12.02 -5.74
CA LEU A 281 -14.81 13.07 -4.85
C LEU A 281 -13.39 12.72 -4.35
N ALA A 282 -13.16 11.46 -3.97
CA ALA A 282 -11.85 10.95 -3.58
C ALA A 282 -10.82 11.00 -4.73
N GLU A 283 -11.19 10.52 -5.93
CA GLU A 283 -10.38 10.62 -7.16
C GLU A 283 -10.04 12.08 -7.52
N SER A 284 -10.94 13.02 -7.18
CA SER A 284 -10.74 14.46 -7.38
C SER A 284 -9.94 15.15 -6.26
N GLY A 285 -9.44 14.42 -5.25
CA GLY A 285 -8.76 14.97 -4.08
C GLY A 285 -9.66 15.73 -3.09
N ARG A 286 -11.00 15.68 -3.25
CA ARG A 286 -11.99 16.36 -2.40
C ARG A 286 -12.37 15.48 -1.21
N PHE A 287 -11.37 15.09 -0.42
CA PHE A 287 -11.48 14.08 0.63
C PHE A 287 -12.50 14.43 1.73
N VAL A 288 -12.67 15.72 2.07
CA VAL A 288 -13.67 16.16 3.06
C VAL A 288 -15.10 15.92 2.56
N GLU A 289 -15.42 16.28 1.31
CA GLU A 289 -16.73 15.94 0.73
C GLU A 289 -16.90 14.43 0.56
N ALA A 290 -15.84 13.71 0.15
CA ALA A 290 -15.87 12.25 0.01
C ALA A 290 -16.21 11.55 1.33
N LYS A 291 -15.63 12.02 2.45
CA LYS A 291 -15.93 11.56 3.81
C LYS A 291 -17.42 11.71 4.13
N GLU A 292 -17.99 12.89 3.94
CA GLU A 292 -19.42 13.15 4.23
C GLU A 292 -20.35 12.20 3.46
N VAL A 293 -20.04 11.95 2.18
CA VAL A 293 -20.83 11.04 1.32
C VAL A 293 -20.61 9.57 1.68
N TYR A 294 -19.39 9.14 2.04
CA TYR A 294 -19.16 7.77 2.52
C TYR A 294 -19.77 7.50 3.90
N GLU A 295 -19.74 8.48 4.82
CA GLU A 295 -20.47 8.38 6.09
C GLU A 295 -21.99 8.26 5.87
N HIS A 296 -22.53 8.94 4.86
CA HIS A 296 -23.93 8.76 4.44
C HIS A 296 -24.16 7.37 3.86
N ALA A 297 -23.32 6.91 2.92
CA ALA A 297 -23.41 5.55 2.36
C ALA A 297 -23.41 4.47 3.46
N LEU A 298 -22.57 4.63 4.49
CA LEU A 298 -22.51 3.72 5.63
C LEU A 298 -23.75 3.82 6.54
N ARG A 299 -24.40 4.99 6.67
CA ARG A 299 -25.70 5.09 7.36
C ARG A 299 -26.80 4.32 6.64
N VAL A 300 -26.78 4.30 5.30
CA VAL A 300 -27.77 3.58 4.47
C VAL A 300 -27.48 2.07 4.44
N VAL A 301 -26.22 1.66 4.29
CA VAL A 301 -25.78 0.26 4.27
C VAL A 301 -24.69 0.02 5.33
N PRO A 302 -25.06 -0.20 6.61
CA PRO A 302 -24.11 -0.27 7.74
C PRO A 302 -23.06 -1.37 7.69
N ASN A 303 -23.24 -2.37 6.83
CA ASN A 303 -22.36 -3.54 6.73
C ASN A 303 -21.69 -3.68 5.35
N ASP A 304 -21.57 -2.59 4.57
CA ASP A 304 -20.81 -2.64 3.32
C ASP A 304 -19.30 -2.50 3.58
N VAL A 305 -18.61 -3.64 3.54
CA VAL A 305 -17.14 -3.74 3.71
C VAL A 305 -16.36 -2.82 2.75
N ARG A 306 -16.89 -2.52 1.56
CA ARG A 306 -16.23 -1.65 0.56
C ARG A 306 -16.28 -0.20 1.00
N VAL A 307 -17.41 0.24 1.56
CA VAL A 307 -17.59 1.58 2.13
C VAL A 307 -16.76 1.73 3.40
N VAL A 308 -16.72 0.71 4.26
CA VAL A 308 -15.87 0.71 5.46
C VAL A 308 -14.40 0.90 5.10
N SER A 309 -13.85 0.11 4.16
CA SER A 309 -12.45 0.25 3.72
C SER A 309 -12.17 1.63 3.14
N ALA A 310 -12.99 2.08 2.17
CA ALA A 310 -12.79 3.38 1.53
C ALA A 310 -12.86 4.55 2.52
N LEU A 311 -13.78 4.51 3.50
CA LEU A 311 -13.88 5.53 4.53
C LEU A 311 -12.70 5.49 5.52
N CYS A 312 -12.13 4.32 5.81
CA CYS A 312 -10.88 4.23 6.59
C CYS A 312 -9.72 4.89 5.85
N ASP A 313 -9.56 4.63 4.55
CA ASP A 313 -8.52 5.26 3.72
C ASP A 313 -8.70 6.79 3.65
N ILE A 314 -9.93 7.27 3.54
CA ILE A 314 -10.25 8.71 3.58
C ILE A 314 -9.91 9.32 4.96
N TYR A 315 -10.24 8.66 6.07
CA TYR A 315 -9.84 9.14 7.40
C TYR A 315 -8.31 9.20 7.54
N VAL A 316 -7.56 8.23 7.01
CA VAL A 316 -6.09 8.25 7.01
C VAL A 316 -5.54 9.44 6.20
N VAL A 317 -6.09 9.69 5.02
CA VAL A 317 -5.69 10.85 4.17
C VAL A 317 -6.02 12.19 4.84
N LEU A 318 -7.07 12.25 5.68
CA LEU A 318 -7.45 13.42 6.45
C LEU A 318 -6.73 13.55 7.82
N ASP A 319 -5.79 12.64 8.14
CA ASP A 319 -5.12 12.53 9.45
C ASP A 319 -6.08 12.30 10.65
N GLU A 320 -7.29 11.80 10.37
CA GLU A 320 -8.33 11.46 11.35
C GLU A 320 -8.17 10.02 11.87
N LEU A 321 -6.96 9.68 12.32
CA LEU A 321 -6.55 8.29 12.55
C LEU A 321 -7.35 7.56 13.64
N ASP A 322 -7.77 8.25 14.71
CA ASP A 322 -8.65 7.65 15.72
C ASP A 322 -10.05 7.30 15.17
N ALA A 323 -10.54 8.03 14.16
CA ALA A 323 -11.79 7.69 13.48
C ALA A 323 -11.64 6.47 12.57
N ALA A 324 -10.50 6.33 11.87
CA ALA A 324 -10.16 5.13 11.10
C ALA A 324 -10.07 3.87 12.00
N ILE A 325 -9.38 3.98 13.14
CA ILE A 325 -9.26 2.90 14.14
C ILE A 325 -10.66 2.49 14.64
N ALA A 326 -11.45 3.44 15.16
CA ALA A 326 -12.76 3.15 15.73
C ALA A 326 -13.76 2.61 14.68
N LEU A 327 -13.68 3.06 13.43
CA LEU A 327 -14.50 2.55 12.33
C LEU A 327 -14.14 1.10 12.01
N LEU A 328 -12.85 0.78 11.87
CA LEU A 328 -12.38 -0.55 11.53
C LEU A 328 -12.61 -1.55 12.68
N GLU A 329 -12.34 -1.17 13.93
CA GLU A 329 -12.66 -2.01 15.11
C GLU A 329 -14.14 -2.39 15.17
N ARG A 330 -15.03 -1.41 14.93
CA ARG A 330 -16.49 -1.62 14.97
C ARG A 330 -16.99 -2.59 13.91
N HIS A 331 -16.34 -2.64 12.75
CA HIS A 331 -16.77 -3.44 11.59
C HIS A 331 -15.81 -4.60 11.26
N ALA A 332 -14.84 -4.89 12.15
CA ALA A 332 -13.81 -5.91 11.95
C ALA A 332 -14.39 -7.30 11.60
N SER A 333 -15.56 -7.65 12.13
CA SER A 333 -16.26 -8.92 11.88
C SER A 333 -16.81 -9.08 10.45
N LEU A 334 -16.85 -8.02 9.65
CA LEU A 334 -17.26 -8.08 8.23
C LEU A 334 -16.16 -8.64 7.32
N PHE A 335 -14.90 -8.61 7.78
CA PHE A 335 -13.75 -9.00 6.98
C PHE A 335 -13.40 -10.49 7.22
N PRO A 336 -13.19 -11.30 6.16
CA PRO A 336 -12.87 -12.72 6.33
C PRO A 336 -11.44 -12.97 6.85
N ALA A 337 -10.47 -12.13 6.45
CA ALA A 337 -9.06 -12.24 6.85
C ALA A 337 -8.77 -11.41 8.11
N GLN A 338 -9.04 -11.99 9.28
CA GLN A 338 -8.92 -11.29 10.56
C GLN A 338 -7.48 -10.84 10.88
N ASP A 339 -6.46 -11.61 10.49
CA ASP A 339 -5.05 -11.25 10.63
C ASP A 339 -4.70 -9.97 9.85
N GLN A 340 -5.27 -9.78 8.65
CA GLN A 340 -5.13 -8.55 7.87
C GLN A 340 -5.79 -7.35 8.55
N VAL A 341 -6.95 -7.52 9.19
CA VAL A 341 -7.61 -6.46 9.97
C VAL A 341 -6.72 -6.00 11.14
N TYR A 342 -6.18 -6.94 11.91
CA TYR A 342 -5.28 -6.59 13.03
C TYR A 342 -3.96 -5.99 12.55
N CYS A 343 -3.42 -6.43 11.40
CA CYS A 343 -2.27 -5.78 10.77
C CYS A 343 -2.58 -4.32 10.38
N LEU A 344 -3.76 -4.06 9.79
CA LEU A 344 -4.21 -2.73 9.39
C LEU A 344 -4.47 -1.81 10.59
N LEU A 345 -5.14 -2.31 11.64
CA LEU A 345 -5.26 -1.60 12.93
C LEU A 345 -3.88 -1.26 13.52
N GLY A 346 -2.92 -2.18 13.43
CA GLY A 346 -1.53 -1.95 13.81
C GLY A 346 -0.89 -0.77 13.08
N LYS A 347 -1.10 -0.66 11.75
CA LYS A 347 -0.63 0.47 10.93
C LYS A 347 -1.27 1.79 11.34
N TYR A 348 -2.58 1.81 11.57
CA TYR A 348 -3.30 3.02 11.96
C TYR A 348 -2.89 3.48 13.37
N CYS A 349 -2.77 2.56 14.33
CA CYS A 349 -2.23 2.85 15.66
C CYS A 349 -0.77 3.35 15.60
N GLN A 350 0.07 2.80 14.72
CA GLN A 350 1.43 3.31 14.51
C GLN A 350 1.42 4.76 14.02
N ALA A 351 0.63 5.07 12.99
CA ALA A 351 0.53 6.45 12.46
C ALA A 351 0.01 7.42 13.53
N ALA A 352 -0.93 6.99 14.37
CA ALA A 352 -1.44 7.76 15.50
C ALA A 352 -0.44 7.89 16.67
N ASN A 353 0.80 7.37 16.52
CA ASN A 353 1.83 7.25 17.56
C ASN A 353 1.37 6.47 18.82
N ARG A 354 0.34 5.64 18.68
CA ARG A 354 -0.20 4.74 19.72
C ARG A 354 0.58 3.42 19.72
N THR A 355 1.91 3.49 19.92
CA THR A 355 2.81 2.33 19.74
C THR A 355 2.43 1.11 20.58
N ALA A 356 1.93 1.28 21.81
CA ALA A 356 1.51 0.15 22.64
C ALA A 356 0.33 -0.63 22.01
N ASP A 357 -0.65 0.09 21.47
CA ASP A 357 -1.81 -0.49 20.79
C ASP A 357 -1.39 -1.13 19.46
N ALA A 358 -0.49 -0.47 18.72
CA ALA A 358 0.07 -0.99 17.47
C ALA A 358 0.79 -2.34 17.68
N LEU A 359 1.64 -2.44 18.71
CA LEU A 359 2.29 -3.69 19.10
C LEU A 359 1.26 -4.78 19.44
N ALA A 360 0.25 -4.47 20.25
CA ALA A 360 -0.79 -5.42 20.63
C ALA A 360 -1.61 -5.93 19.43
N CYS A 361 -1.95 -5.04 18.48
CA CYS A 361 -2.61 -5.42 17.23
C CYS A 361 -1.74 -6.33 16.36
N LEU A 362 -0.45 -6.04 16.21
CA LEU A 362 0.46 -6.85 15.39
C LEU A 362 0.78 -8.20 16.02
N GLU A 363 0.99 -8.26 17.34
CA GLU A 363 1.09 -9.53 18.09
C GLU A 363 -0.21 -10.34 17.96
N ARG A 364 -1.38 -9.68 17.91
CA ARG A 364 -2.66 -10.34 17.65
C ARG A 364 -2.77 -10.88 16.22
N ALA A 365 -2.32 -10.14 15.20
CA ALA A 365 -2.27 -10.60 13.82
C ALA A 365 -1.40 -11.87 13.69
N LEU A 366 -0.21 -11.87 14.27
CA LEU A 366 0.70 -13.02 14.27
C LEU A 366 0.16 -14.22 15.08
N SER A 367 -0.64 -13.98 16.12
CA SER A 367 -1.33 -15.07 16.84
C SER A 367 -2.42 -15.77 16.02
N LEU A 368 -2.91 -15.12 14.95
CA LEU A 368 -3.90 -15.67 14.02
C LEU A 368 -3.24 -16.29 12.78
N ASN A 369 -2.18 -15.65 12.28
CA ASN A 369 -1.39 -16.08 11.14
C ASN A 369 0.11 -15.89 11.45
N PRO A 370 0.81 -16.94 11.95
CA PRO A 370 2.23 -16.88 12.27
C PRO A 370 3.17 -16.67 11.08
N ASP A 371 2.66 -16.73 9.84
CA ASP A 371 3.44 -16.52 8.62
C ASP A 371 3.13 -15.16 7.96
N HIS A 372 2.46 -14.24 8.68
CA HIS A 372 2.09 -12.92 8.15
C HIS A 372 3.30 -11.96 8.11
N THR A 373 4.05 -12.03 7.00
CA THR A 373 5.27 -11.25 6.73
C THR A 373 5.15 -9.76 7.06
N GLU A 374 4.10 -9.06 6.63
CA GLU A 374 3.98 -7.61 6.88
C GLU A 374 3.84 -7.28 8.37
N ALA A 375 3.12 -8.10 9.12
CA ALA A 375 2.94 -7.93 10.56
C ALA A 375 4.26 -8.13 11.31
N HIS A 376 5.09 -9.10 10.91
CA HIS A 376 6.47 -9.24 11.42
C HIS A 376 7.32 -8.00 11.13
N ILE A 377 7.31 -7.48 9.90
CA ILE A 377 8.14 -6.31 9.54
C ILE A 377 7.73 -5.06 10.34
N LEU A 378 6.43 -4.84 10.51
CA LEU A 378 5.91 -3.72 11.31
C LEU A 378 6.22 -3.91 12.80
N LEU A 379 6.01 -5.11 13.34
CA LEU A 379 6.33 -5.44 14.73
C LEU A 379 7.82 -5.24 15.02
N GLY A 380 8.69 -5.72 14.12
CA GLY A 380 10.14 -5.57 14.22
C GLY A 380 10.59 -4.11 14.29
N ARG A 381 10.06 -3.26 13.41
CA ARG A 381 10.33 -1.81 13.40
C ARG A 381 9.80 -1.11 14.66
N LEU A 382 8.62 -1.46 15.16
CA LEU A 382 8.10 -0.88 16.40
C LEU A 382 8.88 -1.33 17.65
N LEU A 383 9.31 -2.59 17.70
CA LEU A 383 10.20 -3.08 18.75
C LEU A 383 11.54 -2.32 18.71
N TRP A 384 12.09 -2.09 17.52
CA TRP A 384 13.28 -1.23 17.36
C TRP A 384 13.03 0.20 17.80
N LYS A 385 11.88 0.80 17.47
CA LYS A 385 11.47 2.15 17.92
C LYS A 385 11.37 2.26 19.45
N ARG A 386 11.02 1.16 20.13
CA ARG A 386 11.04 1.03 21.60
C ARG A 386 12.42 0.69 22.18
N GLY A 387 13.43 0.46 21.35
CA GLY A 387 14.79 0.07 21.76
C GLY A 387 14.97 -1.43 22.04
N ASP A 388 13.95 -2.25 21.80
CA ASP A 388 13.96 -3.71 21.91
C ASP A 388 14.58 -4.32 20.63
N TYR A 389 15.86 -4.04 20.41
CA TYR A 389 16.60 -4.46 19.23
C TYR A 389 16.71 -5.98 19.08
N GLU A 390 16.74 -6.71 20.20
CA GLU A 390 16.83 -8.17 20.20
C GLU A 390 15.54 -8.82 19.69
N ARG A 391 14.37 -8.47 20.24
CA ARG A 391 13.10 -8.99 19.71
C ARG A 391 12.85 -8.49 18.30
N GLY A 392 13.05 -7.19 18.04
CA GLY A 392 12.80 -6.65 16.71
C GLY A 392 13.67 -7.27 15.60
N ALA A 393 14.91 -7.66 15.92
CA ALA A 393 15.79 -8.35 14.97
C ALA A 393 15.36 -9.80 14.67
N ASN A 394 14.54 -10.41 15.53
CA ASN A 394 13.92 -11.71 15.22
C ASN A 394 12.81 -11.56 14.19
N GLU A 395 11.95 -10.55 14.35
CA GLU A 395 10.87 -10.26 13.41
C GLU A 395 11.40 -9.78 12.05
N MET A 396 12.46 -8.97 12.03
CA MET A 396 13.03 -8.42 10.79
C MET A 396 13.71 -9.46 9.89
N ARG A 397 13.88 -10.73 10.33
CA ARG A 397 14.31 -11.83 9.44
C ARG A 397 13.31 -12.10 8.32
N TRP A 398 12.04 -11.79 8.53
CA TRP A 398 10.97 -11.95 7.53
C TRP A 398 11.13 -11.01 6.33
N VAL A 399 11.87 -9.91 6.45
CA VAL A 399 12.27 -9.07 5.31
C VAL A 399 13.06 -9.89 4.29
N SER A 400 14.00 -10.71 4.75
CA SER A 400 14.88 -11.51 3.88
C SER A 400 14.15 -12.72 3.30
N ALA A 401 13.28 -13.38 4.09
CA ALA A 401 12.46 -14.50 3.61
C ALA A 401 11.49 -14.10 2.49
N ALA A 402 11.02 -12.85 2.47
CA ALA A 402 10.18 -12.31 1.41
C ALA A 402 10.92 -12.07 0.07
N HIS A 403 12.25 -11.93 0.11
CA HIS A 403 13.06 -11.54 -1.06
C HIS A 403 13.98 -12.65 -1.60
N ALA A 404 14.31 -13.68 -0.80
CA ALA A 404 15.07 -14.85 -1.25
C ALA A 404 14.91 -16.07 -0.33
N GLN A 405 15.40 -17.23 -0.78
CA GLN A 405 15.58 -18.45 0.03
C GLN A 405 16.71 -18.28 1.07
N ALA A 406 16.60 -17.29 1.96
CA ALA A 406 17.50 -17.14 3.10
C ALA A 406 17.09 -18.13 4.21
N SER A 407 18.03 -18.98 4.64
CA SER A 407 17.79 -19.88 5.78
C SER A 407 17.59 -19.10 7.08
N SER A 408 16.94 -19.73 8.06
CA SER A 408 16.63 -19.18 9.39
C SER A 408 17.86 -18.89 10.28
N GLU A 409 19.08 -19.06 9.74
CA GLU A 409 20.37 -19.05 10.44
C GLU A 409 21.09 -17.68 10.46
N GLN A 410 20.44 -16.59 10.02
CA GLN A 410 21.08 -15.25 9.92
C GLN A 410 21.25 -14.49 11.26
N ALA A 411 20.77 -15.03 12.38
CA ALA A 411 21.05 -14.46 13.69
C ALA A 411 22.44 -14.88 14.19
N ALA A 412 23.21 -13.92 14.71
CA ALA A 412 24.55 -14.14 15.27
C ALA A 412 25.64 -14.68 14.31
N LEU A 413 25.67 -14.19 13.06
CA LEU A 413 26.74 -14.54 12.10
C LEU A 413 28.14 -14.03 12.51
N PHE A 414 28.20 -12.88 13.19
CA PHE A 414 29.46 -12.14 13.40
C PHE A 414 29.87 -11.95 14.86
N VAL A 415 29.02 -12.38 15.81
CA VAL A 415 29.30 -12.32 17.26
C VAL A 415 28.85 -13.60 17.97
N ASP A 416 29.52 -13.93 19.07
CA ASP A 416 29.16 -15.07 19.94
C ASP A 416 27.90 -14.80 20.79
N GLU A 417 27.55 -15.72 21.70
CA GLU A 417 26.40 -15.55 22.59
C GLU A 417 26.51 -14.36 23.55
N ALA A 418 27.73 -13.98 23.95
CA ALA A 418 27.99 -12.79 24.75
C ALA A 418 28.06 -11.50 23.91
N GLY A 419 27.93 -11.60 22.58
CA GLY A 419 28.09 -10.49 21.65
C GLY A 419 29.55 -10.07 21.44
N GLN A 420 30.52 -10.96 21.69
CA GLN A 420 31.93 -10.73 21.35
C GLN A 420 32.18 -11.01 19.86
N PRO A 421 32.99 -10.20 19.16
CA PRO A 421 33.27 -10.40 17.73
C PRO A 421 33.89 -11.77 17.41
N LEU A 422 33.41 -12.40 16.34
CA LEU A 422 33.95 -13.64 15.79
C LEU A 422 34.91 -13.34 14.63
N ARG A 423 36.09 -13.95 14.62
CA ARG A 423 37.08 -13.82 13.53
C ARG A 423 36.48 -14.26 12.19
N GLN A 424 36.78 -13.50 11.14
CA GLN A 424 36.34 -13.69 9.76
C GLN A 424 37.53 -13.76 8.78
N ASP A 425 38.70 -14.18 9.26
CA ASP A 425 39.96 -14.18 8.49
C ASP A 425 39.81 -14.78 7.09
N GLY A 426 40.09 -13.96 6.07
CA GLY A 426 40.11 -14.40 4.67
C GLY A 426 38.73 -14.59 4.04
N ARG A 427 37.64 -14.35 4.77
CA ARG A 427 36.27 -14.39 4.23
C ARG A 427 35.92 -13.11 3.50
N THR A 428 35.16 -13.23 2.42
CA THR A 428 34.51 -12.11 1.74
C THR A 428 33.06 -11.99 2.21
N VAL A 429 32.72 -10.87 2.86
CA VAL A 429 31.36 -10.58 3.33
C VAL A 429 30.76 -9.48 2.46
N VAL A 430 29.64 -9.79 1.80
CA VAL A 430 28.86 -8.83 1.00
C VAL A 430 27.75 -8.26 1.87
N LEU A 431 27.74 -6.94 2.05
CA LEU A 431 26.63 -6.20 2.63
C LEU A 431 25.77 -5.66 1.49
N SER A 432 24.54 -6.17 1.35
CA SER A 432 23.61 -5.75 0.30
C SER A 432 22.57 -4.79 0.85
N ALA A 433 22.45 -3.61 0.24
CA ALA A 433 21.38 -2.67 0.53
C ALA A 433 20.01 -3.29 0.21
N ASP A 434 19.06 -3.14 1.14
CA ASP A 434 17.72 -3.74 1.14
C ASP A 434 16.61 -2.70 1.39
N SER A 435 16.96 -1.40 1.34
CA SER A 435 16.09 -0.26 1.61
C SER A 435 16.70 1.03 1.02
N GLY A 436 16.35 2.20 1.54
CA GLY A 436 16.83 3.51 1.07
C GLY A 436 18.30 3.83 1.40
N ALA A 437 18.77 4.95 0.84
CA ALA A 437 20.14 5.43 1.02
C ALA A 437 20.49 5.75 2.49
N GLY A 438 19.52 6.22 3.30
CA GLY A 438 19.70 6.49 4.72
C GLY A 438 20.07 5.24 5.53
N ASP A 439 19.33 4.15 5.34
CA ASP A 439 19.63 2.85 5.96
C ASP A 439 21.01 2.35 5.53
N THR A 440 21.35 2.50 4.24
CA THR A 440 22.66 2.10 3.71
C THR A 440 23.81 2.87 4.38
N LEU A 441 23.64 4.20 4.51
CA LEU A 441 24.57 5.09 5.22
C LEU A 441 24.63 4.78 6.73
N GLN A 442 23.54 4.31 7.35
CA GLN A 442 23.55 3.85 8.73
C GLN A 442 24.31 2.54 8.88
N PHE A 443 23.95 1.52 8.09
CA PHE A 443 24.42 0.15 8.29
C PHE A 443 25.84 -0.11 7.77
N VAL A 444 26.36 0.67 6.82
CA VAL A 444 27.75 0.53 6.35
C VAL A 444 28.80 0.66 7.47
N ARG A 445 28.45 1.26 8.62
CA ARG A 445 29.31 1.31 9.82
C ARG A 445 29.82 -0.05 10.29
N TYR A 446 29.07 -1.12 10.07
CA TYR A 446 29.47 -2.48 10.46
C TYR A 446 30.64 -3.03 9.60
N ALA A 447 30.92 -2.42 8.44
CA ALA A 447 32.04 -2.79 7.58
C ALA A 447 33.40 -2.64 8.31
N GLN A 448 33.57 -1.60 9.12
CA GLN A 448 34.78 -1.44 9.93
C GLN A 448 34.96 -2.62 10.91
N SER A 449 33.92 -2.98 11.65
CA SER A 449 33.98 -4.09 12.61
C SER A 449 34.26 -5.43 11.94
N LEU A 450 33.69 -5.69 10.75
CA LEU A 450 33.98 -6.89 9.95
C LEU A 450 35.43 -6.92 9.45
N ALA A 451 35.95 -5.81 8.94
CA ALA A 451 37.33 -5.70 8.49
C ALA A 451 38.34 -5.87 9.64
N GLU A 452 38.03 -5.35 10.83
CA GLU A 452 38.80 -5.56 12.07
C GLU A 452 38.79 -7.04 12.52
N GLN A 453 37.78 -7.82 12.13
CA GLN A 453 37.76 -9.29 12.32
C GLN A 453 38.46 -10.08 11.20
N GLY A 454 39.02 -9.41 10.17
CA GLY A 454 39.77 -10.05 9.08
C GLY A 454 38.98 -10.35 7.80
N ALA A 455 37.75 -9.84 7.67
CA ALA A 455 36.96 -9.98 6.44
C ALA A 455 37.38 -8.98 5.35
N ARG A 456 37.29 -9.38 4.08
CA ARG A 456 37.12 -8.45 2.94
C ARG A 456 35.64 -8.07 2.89
N VAL A 457 35.31 -6.80 3.11
CA VAL A 457 33.92 -6.32 3.05
C VAL A 457 33.63 -5.68 1.70
N ILE A 458 32.63 -6.21 1.01
CA ILE A 458 32.06 -5.61 -0.21
C ILE A 458 30.72 -4.99 0.16
N VAL A 459 30.44 -3.80 -0.37
CA VAL A 459 29.14 -3.14 -0.20
C VAL A 459 28.44 -3.04 -1.54
N GLU A 460 27.32 -3.74 -1.68
CA GLU A 460 26.43 -3.62 -2.83
C GLU A 460 25.33 -2.61 -2.49
N CYS A 461 25.28 -1.49 -3.22
CA CYS A 461 24.51 -0.30 -2.84
C CYS A 461 23.99 0.48 -4.04
N GLN A 462 23.16 1.48 -3.77
CA GLN A 462 22.61 2.43 -4.74
C GLN A 462 23.75 3.18 -5.44
N ASP A 463 23.63 3.42 -6.75
CA ASP A 463 24.66 3.97 -7.61
C ASP A 463 25.24 5.29 -7.07
N GLU A 464 24.39 6.16 -6.51
CA GLU A 464 24.74 7.48 -5.96
C GLU A 464 25.55 7.40 -4.65
N LEU A 465 25.64 6.22 -4.04
CA LEU A 465 26.45 5.97 -2.84
C LEU A 465 27.81 5.33 -3.16
N VAL A 466 27.98 4.71 -4.33
CA VAL A 466 29.17 3.91 -4.67
C VAL A 466 30.48 4.71 -4.51
N ARG A 467 30.53 5.96 -5.00
CA ARG A 467 31.75 6.80 -4.88
C ARG A 467 32.09 7.13 -3.44
N LEU A 468 31.08 7.40 -2.60
CA LEU A 468 31.26 7.71 -1.18
C LEU A 468 31.69 6.47 -0.39
N LEU A 469 31.03 5.32 -0.60
CA LEU A 469 31.25 4.12 0.19
C LEU A 469 32.58 3.43 -0.11
N ARG A 470 33.16 3.60 -1.31
CA ARG A 470 34.56 3.19 -1.60
C ARG A 470 35.60 3.82 -0.67
N ALA A 471 35.29 4.96 -0.04
CA ALA A 471 36.18 5.62 0.91
C ALA A 471 35.82 5.34 2.39
N ALA A 472 34.72 4.64 2.66
CA ALA A 472 34.24 4.37 4.02
C ALA A 472 35.16 3.40 4.80
N ALA A 473 35.15 3.51 6.13
CA ALA A 473 35.98 2.67 6.98
C ALA A 473 35.59 1.19 6.89
N GLY A 474 36.57 0.33 6.57
CA GLY A 474 36.40 -1.12 6.47
C GLY A 474 35.82 -1.64 5.15
N VAL A 475 35.35 -0.76 4.27
CA VAL A 475 34.88 -1.15 2.92
C VAL A 475 36.10 -1.41 2.04
N ALA A 476 36.24 -2.64 1.52
CA ALA A 476 37.27 -2.98 0.55
C ALA A 476 36.83 -2.63 -0.88
N GLU A 477 35.53 -2.72 -1.16
CA GLU A 477 34.94 -2.45 -2.47
C GLU A 477 33.48 -2.02 -2.32
N ALA A 478 33.03 -1.08 -3.16
CA ALA A 478 31.61 -0.76 -3.29
C ALA A 478 31.17 -0.82 -4.75
N VAL A 479 30.02 -1.47 -4.97
CA VAL A 479 29.48 -1.91 -6.26
C VAL A 479 28.01 -1.50 -6.36
N PRO A 480 27.52 -1.09 -7.56
CA PRO A 480 26.10 -0.86 -7.78
C PRO A 480 25.22 -2.11 -7.55
N LEU A 481 23.98 -1.90 -7.12
CA LEU A 481 22.98 -2.96 -6.95
C LEU A 481 22.79 -3.79 -8.23
N GLY A 482 22.85 -5.12 -8.09
CA GLY A 482 22.67 -6.05 -9.22
C GLY A 482 23.86 -6.15 -10.17
N GLN A 483 24.95 -5.37 -9.97
CA GLN A 483 26.18 -5.47 -10.77
C GLN A 483 27.26 -6.35 -10.12
N LEU A 484 27.05 -6.80 -8.87
CA LEU A 484 27.97 -7.70 -8.19
C LEU A 484 27.88 -9.13 -8.76
N THR A 485 28.99 -9.64 -9.30
CA THR A 485 29.07 -10.98 -9.90
C THR A 485 29.63 -12.05 -8.96
N GLU A 486 30.33 -11.65 -7.90
CA GLU A 486 30.79 -12.56 -6.85
C GLU A 486 29.74 -12.72 -5.74
N THR A 487 29.57 -13.95 -5.23
CA THR A 487 28.61 -14.23 -4.16
C THR A 487 29.13 -13.88 -2.76
N GLY A 488 30.46 -13.80 -2.60
CA GLY A 488 31.13 -13.84 -1.30
C GLY A 488 31.00 -15.19 -0.58
N ASP A 489 31.57 -15.27 0.61
CA ASP A 489 31.37 -16.35 1.58
C ASP A 489 30.07 -16.18 2.37
N ALA A 490 29.62 -14.92 2.53
CA ALA A 490 28.34 -14.57 3.12
C ALA A 490 27.79 -13.30 2.45
N ARG A 491 26.50 -13.30 2.07
CA ARG A 491 25.77 -12.13 1.59
C ARG A 491 24.64 -11.80 2.55
N VAL A 492 24.64 -10.59 3.07
CA VAL A 492 23.85 -10.18 4.24
C VAL A 492 23.06 -8.91 3.90
N PRO A 493 21.70 -8.98 3.88
CA PRO A 493 20.86 -7.79 3.76
C PRO A 493 21.07 -6.87 4.98
N MET A 494 21.28 -5.58 4.74
CA MET A 494 21.75 -4.65 5.78
C MET A 494 20.85 -4.57 7.01
N HIS A 495 19.52 -4.69 6.90
CA HIS A 495 18.63 -4.68 8.06
C HIS A 495 18.87 -5.87 9.02
N THR A 496 19.38 -6.99 8.52
CA THR A 496 19.69 -8.16 9.37
C THR A 496 20.90 -7.94 10.28
N LEU A 497 21.72 -6.91 10.03
CA LEU A 497 22.96 -6.65 10.79
C LEU A 497 22.72 -6.38 12.28
N ILE A 498 21.55 -5.83 12.67
CA ILE A 498 21.17 -5.70 14.09
C ILE A 498 21.14 -7.08 14.77
N GLY A 499 20.58 -8.09 14.11
CA GLY A 499 20.56 -9.47 14.59
C GLY A 499 21.91 -10.19 14.43
N SER A 500 22.61 -9.98 13.32
CA SER A 500 23.91 -10.62 13.05
C SER A 500 25.01 -10.19 14.02
N PHE A 501 24.93 -8.95 14.55
CA PHE A 501 25.81 -8.39 15.58
C PHE A 501 25.21 -8.41 17.00
N ARG A 502 23.99 -8.94 17.19
CA ARG A 502 23.24 -8.88 18.47
C ARG A 502 23.22 -7.47 19.08
N THR A 503 23.05 -6.46 18.25
CA THR A 503 23.16 -5.06 18.64
C THR A 503 22.08 -4.69 19.63
N THR A 504 22.48 -4.04 20.72
CA THR A 504 21.59 -3.50 21.76
C THR A 504 21.90 -2.01 21.92
N LEU A 505 21.00 -1.22 22.54
CA LEU A 505 21.23 0.21 22.79
C LEU A 505 22.60 0.51 23.42
N ALA A 506 23.09 -0.37 24.30
CA ALA A 506 24.39 -0.23 24.97
C ALA A 506 25.60 -0.68 24.13
N ARG A 507 25.38 -1.29 22.95
CA ARG A 507 26.42 -1.85 22.07
C ARG A 507 26.28 -1.37 20.62
N VAL A 508 25.49 -0.32 20.36
CA VAL A 508 25.44 0.32 19.05
C VAL A 508 26.85 0.79 18.67
N PRO A 509 27.38 0.47 17.47
CA PRO A 509 28.67 0.99 17.01
C PRO A 509 28.52 2.46 16.65
N ALA A 510 28.52 3.32 17.66
CA ALA A 510 28.24 4.76 17.58
C ALA A 510 29.46 5.63 17.20
N THR A 511 30.63 5.01 16.98
CA THR A 511 31.88 5.71 16.63
C THR A 511 31.74 6.44 15.30
N VAL A 512 32.02 7.74 15.30
CA VAL A 512 32.02 8.61 14.12
C VAL A 512 33.30 9.46 14.10
N PRO A 513 33.81 9.87 12.91
CA PRO A 513 33.31 9.56 11.58
C PRO A 513 33.70 8.15 11.09
N TYR A 514 32.80 7.49 10.36
CA TYR A 514 33.09 6.23 9.64
C TYR A 514 33.03 6.40 8.10
N LEU A 515 32.48 7.52 7.62
CA LEU A 515 32.59 7.94 6.23
C LEU A 515 33.79 8.87 6.04
N ARG A 516 34.38 8.86 4.84
CA ARG A 516 35.49 9.75 4.47
C ARG A 516 35.13 10.55 3.24
N VAL A 517 35.68 11.75 3.16
CA VAL A 517 35.42 12.73 2.10
C VAL A 517 36.72 12.97 1.34
N ASP A 518 36.63 13.15 0.03
CA ASP A 518 37.79 13.58 -0.75
C ASP A 518 38.24 14.99 -0.31
N ALA A 519 39.51 15.12 0.04
CA ALA A 519 40.05 16.36 0.59
C ALA A 519 40.08 17.49 -0.46
N GLY A 520 40.23 17.17 -1.74
CA GLY A 520 40.21 18.16 -2.83
C GLY A 520 38.80 18.71 -3.06
N ALA A 521 37.79 17.83 -3.13
CA ALA A 521 36.39 18.22 -3.24
C ALA A 521 35.92 19.05 -2.03
N ALA A 522 36.30 18.65 -0.82
CA ALA A 522 36.01 19.42 0.39
C ALA A 522 36.68 20.81 0.35
N GLN A 523 37.94 20.90 -0.09
CA GLN A 523 38.64 22.18 -0.20
C GLN A 523 38.01 23.11 -1.26
N ALA A 524 37.54 22.58 -2.39
CA ALA A 524 36.85 23.36 -3.42
C ALA A 524 35.56 24.01 -2.88
N TRP A 525 34.76 23.27 -2.10
CA TRP A 525 33.59 23.84 -1.42
C TRP A 525 33.98 24.87 -0.34
N ARG A 526 35.08 24.63 0.39
CA ARG A 526 35.59 25.57 1.41
C ARG A 526 35.87 26.94 0.81
N GLU A 527 36.56 26.97 -0.34
CA GLU A 527 36.96 28.20 -1.03
C GLU A 527 35.73 28.98 -1.54
N ARG A 528 34.73 28.29 -2.09
CA ARG A 528 33.45 28.89 -2.51
C ARG A 528 32.66 29.48 -1.34
N MET A 529 32.60 28.80 -0.20
CA MET A 529 31.91 29.32 0.99
C MET A 529 32.61 30.54 1.57
N VAL A 530 33.94 30.61 1.49
CA VAL A 530 34.73 31.78 1.94
C VAL A 530 34.55 32.97 0.99
N SER A 531 34.50 32.76 -0.33
CA SER A 531 34.34 33.86 -1.30
C SER A 531 32.94 34.48 -1.29
N LEU A 532 31.90 33.72 -0.94
CA LEU A 532 30.54 34.24 -0.71
C LEU A 532 30.43 35.15 0.53
N ALA A 533 31.19 34.85 1.57
CA ALA A 533 30.93 35.35 2.92
C ALA A 533 31.24 36.85 3.09
N GLY A 534 32.29 37.36 2.43
CA GLY A 534 32.83 38.70 2.69
C GLY A 534 33.52 38.77 4.06
N GLU A 535 32.74 38.82 5.13
CA GLU A 535 33.17 38.54 6.50
C GLU A 535 32.77 37.10 6.88
N PRO A 536 33.60 36.32 7.58
CA PRO A 536 33.27 34.93 7.90
C PRO A 536 32.02 34.85 8.81
N PRO A 537 30.94 34.16 8.40
CA PRO A 537 29.75 34.00 9.23
C PRO A 537 30.09 33.23 10.51
N ALA A 538 29.42 33.56 11.62
CA ALA A 538 29.64 32.91 12.90
C ALA A 538 29.25 31.42 12.88
N LEU A 539 28.35 31.04 11.96
CA LEU A 539 27.87 29.67 11.77
C LEU A 539 27.50 29.38 10.30
N ARG A 540 27.97 28.27 9.74
CA ARG A 540 27.52 27.71 8.45
C ARG A 540 26.56 26.55 8.68
N VAL A 541 25.32 26.67 8.25
CA VAL A 541 24.25 25.69 8.49
C VAL A 541 23.76 25.10 7.19
N GLY A 542 23.71 23.78 7.10
CA GLY A 542 23.01 23.08 6.01
C GLY A 542 21.55 22.86 6.36
N LEU A 543 20.64 23.13 5.44
CA LEU A 543 19.20 22.92 5.60
C LEU A 543 18.67 21.88 4.60
N TYR A 544 17.86 20.94 5.09
CA TYR A 544 17.13 19.94 4.31
C TYR A 544 15.74 19.77 4.93
N TRP A 545 14.67 20.16 4.24
CA TRP A 545 13.37 20.34 4.89
C TRP A 545 12.19 19.71 4.13
N ASP A 546 12.37 19.36 2.86
CA ASP A 546 11.39 18.64 2.05
C ASP A 546 12.07 17.62 1.14
N ASP A 547 11.29 16.62 0.73
CA ASP A 547 11.52 15.76 -0.41
C ASP A 547 10.37 15.99 -1.41
N GLU A 548 10.54 15.59 -2.67
CA GLU A 548 9.38 15.48 -3.57
C GLU A 548 8.44 14.38 -3.04
N PRO A 549 7.16 14.68 -2.71
CA PRO A 549 6.32 13.74 -1.99
C PRO A 549 5.81 12.62 -2.90
N THR A 550 6.52 11.49 -2.89
CA THR A 550 6.15 10.29 -3.66
C THR A 550 5.18 9.38 -2.93
N GLN A 551 5.14 9.45 -1.60
CA GLN A 551 4.31 8.62 -0.72
C GLN A 551 3.67 9.47 0.39
N TRP A 552 2.58 8.98 0.98
CA TRP A 552 1.89 9.67 2.08
C TRP A 552 2.82 10.03 3.25
N ARG A 553 3.78 9.15 3.60
CA ARG A 553 4.78 9.41 4.67
C ARG A 553 5.69 10.61 4.37
N ASP A 554 5.95 10.91 3.10
CA ASP A 554 6.82 12.02 2.69
C ASP A 554 6.16 13.38 3.02
N VAL A 555 4.83 13.44 2.97
CA VAL A 555 4.03 14.61 3.34
C VAL A 555 4.18 14.95 4.83
N HIS A 556 4.10 13.94 5.72
CA HIS A 556 4.19 14.16 7.17
C HIS A 556 5.62 14.40 7.69
N ARG A 557 6.67 14.12 6.90
CA ARG A 557 8.06 14.50 7.24
C ARG A 557 8.51 15.84 6.68
N SER A 558 7.83 16.38 5.67
CA SER A 558 8.21 17.63 5.02
C SER A 558 7.74 18.86 5.82
N VAL A 559 8.58 19.89 5.85
CA VAL A 559 8.35 21.16 6.58
C VAL A 559 7.97 22.26 5.58
N PRO A 560 6.90 23.04 5.82
CA PRO A 560 6.52 24.16 4.96
C PRO A 560 7.63 25.21 4.80
N VAL A 561 7.83 25.70 3.58
CA VAL A 561 8.88 26.67 3.22
C VAL A 561 8.76 27.97 4.01
N GLU A 562 7.53 28.43 4.27
CA GLU A 562 7.23 29.61 5.08
C GLU A 562 7.73 29.46 6.52
N ALA A 563 7.69 28.24 7.05
CA ALA A 563 8.11 27.91 8.40
C ALA A 563 9.65 27.83 8.51
N MET A 564 10.35 27.54 7.42
CA MET A 564 11.83 27.56 7.33
C MET A 564 12.42 28.97 7.22
N GLN A 565 11.65 29.94 6.73
CA GLN A 565 12.11 31.30 6.45
C GLN A 565 12.76 32.04 7.65
N PRO A 566 12.31 31.89 8.91
CA PRO A 566 12.97 32.51 10.07
C PRO A 566 14.39 31.97 10.34
N LEU A 567 14.68 30.71 9.99
CA LEU A 567 16.01 30.13 10.15
C LEU A 567 17.00 30.69 9.11
N ALA A 568 16.56 30.83 7.86
CA ALA A 568 17.37 31.41 6.79
C ALA A 568 17.64 32.92 6.97
N ALA A 569 16.77 33.63 7.72
CA ALA A 569 16.90 35.05 7.99
C ALA A 569 17.72 35.40 9.25
N LEU A 570 18.26 34.40 9.98
CA LEU A 570 18.92 34.65 11.26
C LEU A 570 20.32 35.28 11.09
N ALA A 571 20.49 36.50 11.61
CA ALA A 571 21.74 37.24 11.50
C ALA A 571 22.94 36.46 12.10
N GLY A 572 24.06 36.45 11.39
CA GLY A 572 25.27 35.71 11.77
C GLY A 572 25.30 34.24 11.29
N VAL A 573 24.22 33.74 10.69
CA VAL A 573 24.15 32.41 10.07
C VAL A 573 24.23 32.52 8.55
N ALA A 574 25.07 31.71 7.92
CA ALA A 574 25.02 31.44 6.49
C ALA A 574 24.36 30.08 6.26
N CYS A 575 23.21 30.05 5.60
CA CYS A 575 22.46 28.83 5.32
C CYS A 575 22.74 28.33 3.90
N PHE A 576 22.85 27.00 3.74
CA PHE A 576 23.08 26.30 2.48
C PHE A 576 22.04 25.20 2.27
N ALA A 577 21.47 25.09 1.06
CA ALA A 577 20.55 24.00 0.71
C ALA A 577 21.32 22.68 0.53
N LEU A 578 20.75 21.57 1.03
CA LEU A 578 21.31 20.21 0.88
C LEU A 578 20.41 19.24 0.06
N ARG A 579 19.30 19.75 -0.48
CA ARG A 579 18.29 18.99 -1.24
C ARG A 579 18.76 18.62 -2.66
N GLN A 580 18.01 17.74 -3.32
CA GLN A 580 17.93 17.65 -4.78
C GLN A 580 16.42 17.71 -5.12
N GLY A 581 15.96 18.64 -5.95
CA GLY A 581 14.54 18.71 -6.29
C GLY A 581 13.99 20.08 -6.70
N SER A 582 12.67 20.11 -6.92
CA SER A 582 11.91 21.21 -7.53
C SER A 582 11.16 22.12 -6.54
N SER A 583 11.25 21.84 -5.23
CA SER A 583 10.57 22.59 -4.16
C SER A 583 10.89 24.10 -4.17
N ALA A 584 9.98 24.90 -3.62
CA ALA A 584 10.11 26.36 -3.64
C ALA A 584 11.35 26.84 -2.83
N PRO A 585 12.11 27.83 -3.33
CA PRO A 585 13.32 28.29 -2.66
C PRO A 585 13.01 29.10 -1.39
N VAL A 586 13.71 28.80 -0.30
CA VAL A 586 13.71 29.64 0.91
C VAL A 586 14.55 30.90 0.63
N ALA A 587 14.01 32.10 0.88
CA ALA A 587 14.73 33.33 0.59
C ALA A 587 15.92 33.54 1.55
N GLY A 588 17.07 33.94 1.00
CA GLY A 588 18.33 34.10 1.75
C GLY A 588 19.17 32.82 1.88
N LEU A 589 18.69 31.69 1.36
CA LEU A 589 19.43 30.43 1.31
C LEU A 589 20.40 30.39 0.12
N THR A 590 21.64 29.93 0.33
CA THR A 590 22.55 29.60 -0.79
C THR A 590 22.20 28.21 -1.31
N ASP A 591 21.68 28.11 -2.54
CA ASP A 591 21.32 26.83 -3.16
C ASP A 591 22.37 26.43 -4.23
N TRP A 592 23.04 25.32 -4.00
CA TRP A 592 23.99 24.66 -4.93
C TRP A 592 23.58 23.22 -5.24
N SER A 593 22.34 22.83 -4.93
CA SER A 593 21.79 21.47 -5.11
C SER A 593 22.02 20.90 -6.52
N ALA A 594 21.85 21.74 -7.55
CA ALA A 594 22.03 21.38 -8.96
C ALA A 594 23.47 20.98 -9.34
N GLU A 595 24.45 21.20 -8.47
CA GLU A 595 25.85 20.79 -8.66
C GLU A 595 26.23 19.53 -7.87
N LEU A 596 25.30 18.99 -7.06
CA LEU A 596 25.50 17.78 -6.26
C LEU A 596 25.02 16.56 -7.07
N ASN A 597 25.95 15.83 -7.69
CA ASN A 597 25.60 14.71 -8.59
C ASN A 597 25.32 13.41 -7.83
N ASP A 598 25.95 13.24 -6.66
CA ASP A 598 25.86 12.04 -5.83
C ASP A 598 26.07 12.37 -4.34
N TYR A 599 26.01 11.36 -3.47
CA TYR A 599 26.21 11.57 -2.02
C TYR A 599 27.64 11.94 -1.63
N ALA A 600 28.66 11.72 -2.48
CA ALA A 600 30.03 12.15 -2.21
C ALA A 600 30.23 13.66 -2.48
N ASP A 601 29.52 14.25 -3.45
CA ASP A 601 29.47 15.71 -3.62
C ASP A 601 28.77 16.36 -2.41
N THR A 602 27.62 15.81 -2.01
CA THR A 602 26.89 16.24 -0.81
C THR A 602 27.76 16.12 0.44
N ALA A 603 28.53 15.03 0.59
CA ALA A 603 29.47 14.84 1.70
C ALA A 603 30.58 15.91 1.71
N ALA A 604 31.09 16.30 0.54
CA ALA A 604 32.13 17.31 0.40
C ALA A 604 31.64 18.72 0.75
N LEU A 605 30.39 19.05 0.43
CA LEU A 605 29.74 20.28 0.89
C LEU A 605 29.51 20.22 2.42
N VAL A 606 28.90 19.14 2.92
CA VAL A 606 28.62 18.94 4.36
C VAL A 606 29.88 18.97 5.22
N ALA A 607 31.02 18.48 4.72
CA ALA A 607 32.32 18.59 5.40
C ALA A 607 32.71 20.03 5.79
N ASN A 608 32.15 21.03 5.10
CA ASN A 608 32.42 22.45 5.32
C ASN A 608 31.40 23.18 6.20
N LEU A 609 30.38 22.48 6.69
CA LEU A 609 29.35 23.04 7.56
C LEU A 609 29.72 22.91 9.05
N ASP A 610 29.18 23.81 9.87
CA ASP A 610 29.27 23.77 11.34
C ASP A 610 28.13 22.93 11.96
N LEU A 611 26.96 22.91 11.31
CA LEU A 611 25.73 22.24 11.75
C LEU A 611 24.91 21.85 10.51
N VAL A 612 24.19 20.73 10.59
CA VAL A 612 23.14 20.37 9.62
C VAL A 612 21.79 20.30 10.35
N ILE A 613 20.79 20.99 9.85
CA ILE A 613 19.40 20.90 10.32
C ILE A 613 18.60 20.22 9.21
N THR A 614 18.02 19.06 9.51
CA THR A 614 17.43 18.19 8.48
C THR A 614 16.21 17.47 9.00
N VAL A 615 15.22 17.23 8.14
CA VAL A 615 14.20 16.20 8.37
C VAL A 615 14.80 14.79 8.34
N ASP A 616 13.96 13.80 8.62
CA ASP A 616 14.25 12.35 8.56
C ASP A 616 14.61 11.91 7.12
N SER A 617 15.89 12.04 6.75
CA SER A 617 16.40 11.83 5.39
C SER A 617 17.81 11.24 5.39
N ALA A 618 18.27 10.76 4.22
CA ALA A 618 19.64 10.26 4.03
C ALA A 618 20.72 11.30 4.40
N VAL A 619 20.43 12.60 4.32
CA VAL A 619 21.35 13.68 4.72
C VAL A 619 21.58 13.71 6.23
N ALA A 620 20.60 13.31 7.05
CA ALA A 620 20.78 13.15 8.50
C ALA A 620 21.83 12.08 8.82
N HIS A 621 21.70 10.91 8.20
CA HIS A 621 22.66 9.81 8.33
C HIS A 621 24.04 10.20 7.80
N LEU A 622 24.11 10.85 6.63
CA LEU A 622 25.35 11.31 6.01
C LEU A 622 26.12 12.26 6.94
N ALA A 623 25.49 13.36 7.36
CA ALA A 623 26.12 14.38 8.18
C ALA A 623 26.59 13.83 9.52
N ALA A 624 25.76 13.01 10.17
CA ALA A 624 26.11 12.40 11.45
C ALA A 624 27.20 11.33 11.30
N ALA A 625 27.22 10.54 10.22
CA ALA A 625 28.28 9.58 9.90
C ALA A 625 29.64 10.24 9.55
N LEU A 626 29.61 11.51 9.13
CA LEU A 626 30.77 12.40 9.00
C LEU A 626 31.19 13.07 10.32
N GLY A 627 30.52 12.76 11.43
CA GLY A 627 30.79 13.34 12.74
C GLY A 627 30.39 14.81 12.87
N LYS A 628 29.49 15.31 12.01
CA LYS A 628 28.96 16.67 12.12
C LYS A 628 27.86 16.75 13.19
N PRO A 629 27.70 17.90 13.87
CA PRO A 629 26.49 18.20 14.61
C PRO A 629 25.28 18.15 13.68
N VAL A 630 24.23 17.44 14.10
CA VAL A 630 22.97 17.33 13.35
C VAL A 630 21.80 17.65 14.27
N TRP A 631 20.89 18.51 13.83
CA TRP A 631 19.58 18.71 14.46
C TRP A 631 18.50 18.11 13.56
N LEU A 632 17.90 17.02 14.03
CA LEU A 632 16.87 16.29 13.31
C LEU A 632 15.49 16.89 13.60
N LEU A 633 14.77 17.27 12.56
CA LEU A 633 13.38 17.69 12.59
C LEU A 633 12.52 16.42 12.47
N ALA A 634 12.11 15.84 13.61
CA ALA A 634 11.44 14.56 13.65
C ALA A 634 9.91 14.69 13.63
N ARG A 635 9.28 13.92 12.72
CA ARG A 635 7.84 13.69 12.64
C ARG A 635 7.27 13.11 13.95
N PHE A 636 6.02 13.43 14.26
CA PHE A 636 5.35 13.04 15.50
C PHE A 636 5.43 11.54 15.78
N ASP A 637 5.09 10.70 14.80
CA ASP A 637 5.04 9.24 14.95
C ASP A 637 6.43 8.57 14.95
N SER A 638 7.50 9.30 14.62
CA SER A 638 8.94 8.93 14.70
C SER A 638 9.39 7.64 14.00
N ASP A 639 10.51 7.70 13.27
CA ASP A 639 11.15 6.47 12.79
C ASP A 639 11.88 5.69 13.90
N TRP A 640 12.01 4.38 13.72
CA TRP A 640 12.68 3.46 14.64
C TRP A 640 14.14 3.83 14.92
N THR A 641 14.80 4.48 13.96
CA THR A 641 16.18 4.98 14.07
C THR A 641 16.34 5.99 15.21
N TRP A 642 15.31 6.82 15.44
CA TRP A 642 15.35 7.99 16.31
C TRP A 642 14.70 7.74 17.68
N LEU A 643 14.00 6.61 17.83
CA LEU A 643 13.25 6.19 19.03
C LEU A 643 12.14 7.21 19.42
N GLU A 644 11.42 6.92 20.50
CA GLU A 644 10.28 7.75 20.97
C GLU A 644 10.71 8.81 21.99
N ASP A 645 11.05 8.38 23.20
CA ASP A 645 11.09 9.25 24.38
C ASP A 645 12.48 9.86 24.66
N ARG A 646 13.15 10.39 23.62
CA ARG A 646 14.50 10.96 23.74
C ARG A 646 14.83 12.09 22.77
N VAL A 647 15.87 12.85 23.11
CA VAL A 647 16.40 13.99 22.34
C VAL A 647 17.80 13.75 21.76
N ASP A 648 18.42 12.59 22.03
CA ASP A 648 19.73 12.16 21.55
C ASP A 648 19.62 10.87 20.73
N SER A 649 20.65 10.50 19.95
CA SER A 649 20.64 9.24 19.17
C SER A 649 21.72 8.25 19.64
N PRO A 650 21.36 7.00 19.98
CA PRO A 650 22.32 5.91 20.21
C PRO A 650 23.20 5.60 18.99
N TRP A 651 22.72 5.87 17.79
CA TRP A 651 23.44 5.63 16.54
C TRP A 651 24.38 6.79 16.18
N TYR A 652 24.12 7.98 16.70
CA TYR A 652 24.78 9.21 16.26
C TYR A 652 25.01 10.16 17.46
N PRO A 653 26.19 10.10 18.11
CA PRO A 653 26.49 10.90 19.30
C PRO A 653 26.48 12.42 19.08
N THR A 654 26.52 12.88 17.83
CA THR A 654 26.49 14.30 17.43
C THR A 654 25.09 14.78 17.02
N LEU A 655 24.06 13.94 17.14
CA LEU A 655 22.70 14.24 16.69
C LEU A 655 21.76 14.56 17.87
N THR A 656 21.02 15.66 17.73
CA THR A 656 19.94 16.08 18.63
C THR A 656 18.60 16.02 17.89
N VAL A 657 17.56 15.50 18.54
CA VAL A 657 16.21 15.34 17.96
C VAL A 657 15.27 16.44 18.46
N PHE A 658 14.69 17.19 17.53
CA PHE A 658 13.59 18.13 17.74
C PHE A 658 12.31 17.53 17.15
N ARG A 659 11.48 16.95 18.01
CA ARG A 659 10.29 16.19 17.62
C ARG A 659 9.03 17.05 17.69
N GLN A 660 8.14 16.87 16.72
CA GLN A 660 6.79 17.44 16.75
C GLN A 660 6.05 17.06 18.05
N PRO A 661 5.43 18.02 18.76
CA PRO A 661 4.60 17.72 19.93
C PRO A 661 3.22 17.14 19.55
N ARG A 662 2.79 17.38 18.31
CA ARG A 662 1.57 16.88 17.65
C ARG A 662 1.83 16.76 16.16
N ALA A 663 1.15 15.84 15.48
CA ALA A 663 1.21 15.73 14.02
C ALA A 663 0.98 17.11 13.35
N GLY A 664 1.84 17.45 12.38
CA GLY A 664 1.79 18.72 11.65
C GLY A 664 2.34 19.96 12.36
N ASP A 665 2.60 19.94 13.67
CA ASP A 665 3.08 21.12 14.43
C ASP A 665 4.60 21.36 14.23
N TRP A 666 4.97 21.74 13.01
CA TRP A 666 6.31 22.20 12.67
C TRP A 666 6.65 23.57 13.26
N THR A 667 5.64 24.41 13.56
CA THR A 667 5.85 25.74 14.12
C THR A 667 6.51 25.66 15.51
N ALA A 668 6.04 24.77 16.39
CA ALA A 668 6.65 24.56 17.70
C ALA A 668 8.08 23.99 17.60
N VAL A 669 8.32 23.10 16.64
CA VAL A 669 9.65 22.53 16.35
C VAL A 669 10.62 23.64 15.93
N LEU A 670 10.26 24.45 14.94
CA LEU A 670 11.15 25.48 14.38
C LEU A 670 11.34 26.67 15.33
N ALA A 671 10.37 26.99 16.19
CA ALA A 671 10.57 27.93 17.28
C ALA A 671 11.65 27.44 18.27
N SER A 672 11.62 26.15 18.62
CA SER A 672 12.60 25.51 19.50
C SER A 672 13.99 25.49 18.86
N VAL A 673 14.08 25.11 17.58
CA VAL A 673 15.31 25.15 16.77
C VAL A 673 15.89 26.57 16.68
N SER A 674 15.05 27.57 16.40
CA SER A 674 15.47 28.98 16.31
C SER A 674 16.06 29.48 17.64
N ALA A 675 15.43 29.14 18.77
CA ALA A 675 15.93 29.48 20.10
C ALA A 675 17.28 28.79 20.40
N SER A 676 17.41 27.50 20.05
CA SER A 676 18.69 26.77 20.17
C SER A 676 19.79 27.37 19.28
N LEU A 677 19.45 27.82 18.07
CA LEU A 677 20.40 28.45 17.15
C LEU A 677 20.88 29.80 17.67
N GLY A 678 19.98 30.61 18.23
CA GLY A 678 20.31 31.86 18.93
C GLY A 678 21.23 31.64 20.14
N ALA A 679 20.99 30.58 20.93
CA ALA A 679 21.86 30.22 22.05
C ALA A 679 23.26 29.80 21.58
N LEU A 680 23.36 28.98 20.52
CA LEU A 680 24.64 28.56 19.94
C LEU A 680 25.45 29.73 19.37
N LEU A 681 24.78 30.71 18.75
CA LEU A 681 25.42 31.96 18.30
C LEU A 681 25.95 32.79 19.48
N ALA A 682 25.16 32.93 20.55
CA ALA A 682 25.58 33.66 21.74
C ALA A 682 26.78 32.99 22.45
N GLU A 683 26.80 31.65 22.51
CA GLU A 683 27.94 30.88 23.03
C GLU A 683 29.19 31.08 22.17
N ARG A 684 29.09 30.98 20.84
CA ARG A 684 30.21 31.23 19.93
C ARG A 684 30.73 32.67 20.02
N ALA A 685 29.85 33.66 20.15
CA ALA A 685 30.23 35.05 20.35
C ALA A 685 30.96 35.28 21.69
N ALA A 686 30.53 34.59 22.76
CA ALA A 686 31.20 34.65 24.06
C ALA A 686 32.53 33.87 24.12
N ALA A 687 32.70 32.85 23.27
CA ALA A 687 33.92 32.05 23.16
C ALA A 687 34.97 32.65 22.22
N ALA A 688 34.62 33.65 21.41
CA ALA A 688 35.57 34.36 20.56
C ALA A 688 36.59 35.13 21.44
N PRO A 689 37.92 34.96 21.22
CA PRO A 689 38.90 35.69 22.00
C PRO A 689 38.77 37.19 21.71
N VAL A 690 38.62 37.99 22.77
CA VAL A 690 38.66 39.45 22.68
C VAL A 690 40.08 39.88 22.35
N GLU A 691 40.43 39.91 21.06
CA GLU A 691 41.66 40.55 20.61
C GLU A 691 41.61 42.04 20.98
N ALA A 692 42.67 42.49 21.66
CA ALA A 692 42.65 43.75 22.37
C ALA A 692 42.61 44.95 21.42
N VAL A 693 41.59 45.78 21.56
CA VAL A 693 41.57 47.15 21.02
C VAL A 693 42.59 47.99 21.80
N ALA A 694 43.87 47.89 21.43
CA ALA A 694 44.96 48.64 22.06
C ALA A 694 46.22 48.76 21.16
N ARG A 695 46.15 49.66 20.16
CA ARG A 695 47.24 50.42 19.46
C ARG A 695 46.71 50.84 18.06
N ASP A 696 47.00 52.00 17.51
CA ASP A 696 48.12 52.92 17.76
C ASP A 696 47.70 54.37 18.07
N GLU A 697 48.34 54.97 19.09
CA GLU A 697 48.87 56.34 18.96
C GLU A 697 50.41 56.26 19.09
N ALA A 698 51.12 56.91 18.18
CA ALA A 698 52.57 56.76 18.03
C ALA A 698 53.37 57.44 19.17
N PRO A 699 54.56 56.91 19.54
CA PRO A 699 55.33 57.44 20.66
C PRO A 699 56.06 58.74 20.31
N LYS A 700 55.98 59.75 21.20
CA LYS A 700 56.96 60.84 21.27
C LYS A 700 58.04 60.50 22.30
N ALA A 701 59.28 60.84 21.96
CA ALA A 701 60.47 60.48 22.71
C ALA A 701 60.56 61.14 24.10
N ARG A 702 61.12 60.41 25.08
CA ARG A 702 62.40 60.79 25.74
C ARG A 702 62.94 59.80 26.78
N GLU A 703 64.26 59.66 26.75
CA GLU A 703 65.20 59.56 27.89
C GLU A 703 64.96 58.55 29.04
N ALA A 704 65.77 57.48 28.99
CA ALA A 704 66.57 56.88 30.07
C ALA A 704 66.18 57.09 31.56
N LYS A 705 66.03 55.96 32.30
CA LYS A 705 67.02 55.56 33.32
C LYS A 705 66.84 54.15 33.93
N ASP A 706 67.98 53.48 34.09
CA ASP A 706 68.47 52.68 35.24
C ASP A 706 67.59 51.77 36.12
N ALA A 707 68.30 50.77 36.69
CA ALA A 707 67.95 49.89 37.83
C ALA A 707 66.97 48.73 37.52
N LYS A 708 67.36 47.46 37.72
CA LYS A 708 67.58 46.73 39.00
C LYS A 708 66.27 46.63 39.83
N ASP A 709 65.90 45.50 40.45
CA ASP A 709 66.76 44.40 40.91
C ASP A 709 66.03 43.05 41.15
N THR A 710 66.83 41.98 41.16
CA THR A 710 66.72 40.67 41.84
C THR A 710 65.40 40.00 42.32
N LYS A 711 65.35 38.67 42.06
CA LYS A 711 64.99 37.53 42.97
C LYS A 711 63.57 37.43 43.57
N ALA A 712 63.05 36.27 44.01
CA ALA A 712 63.27 34.82 43.85
C ALA A 712 62.41 34.09 44.93
N LEU A 713 62.43 32.75 44.91
CA LEU A 713 61.95 31.75 45.91
C LEU A 713 60.51 31.25 45.67
N LYS A 714 60.21 29.96 45.44
CA LYS A 714 60.64 28.62 45.93
C LYS A 714 59.86 28.04 47.14
N THR A 715 59.15 26.93 46.85
CA THR A 715 58.91 25.71 47.68
C THR A 715 58.15 25.75 49.01
N LYS A 716 57.06 24.97 49.08
CA LYS A 716 56.80 23.79 49.97
C LYS A 716 55.36 23.29 49.66
N ALA A 717 54.93 22.02 49.58
CA ALA A 717 55.37 20.68 50.02
C ALA A 717 54.53 20.06 51.18
N ALA A 718 53.79 18.99 50.82
CA ALA A 718 53.55 17.74 51.57
C ALA A 718 52.32 17.51 52.51
N LYS A 719 51.61 16.40 52.19
CA LYS A 719 51.06 15.30 53.04
C LYS A 719 50.10 15.57 54.23
N ALA A 720 48.91 14.98 54.16
CA ALA A 720 48.26 14.22 55.26
C ALA A 720 47.47 13.01 54.68
N ALA A 721 46.98 12.06 55.50
CA ALA A 721 46.43 10.77 55.01
C ALA A 721 45.52 10.01 56.00
N LYS A 722 44.54 9.26 55.44
CA LYS A 722 43.83 8.07 56.02
C LYS A 722 42.92 8.31 57.26
N PRO A 723 42.08 7.33 57.72
CA PRO A 723 41.83 5.96 57.22
C PRO A 723 40.34 5.52 57.02
N ALA A 724 40.24 4.34 56.41
CA ALA A 724 39.09 3.48 56.11
C ALA A 724 38.11 3.09 57.24
N LYS A 725 36.95 2.52 56.83
CA LYS A 725 36.39 1.26 57.38
C LYS A 725 35.48 0.55 56.37
N ALA A 726 35.52 -0.78 56.35
CA ALA A 726 34.63 -1.65 55.58
C ALA A 726 34.21 -2.84 56.45
N VAL A 727 32.93 -3.24 56.41
CA VAL A 727 32.44 -4.48 57.05
C VAL A 727 31.37 -5.16 56.17
N LYS A 728 31.69 -6.40 55.79
CA LYS A 728 30.80 -7.44 55.20
C LYS A 728 29.61 -7.76 56.14
N LYS A 729 28.44 -8.29 55.75
CA LYS A 729 28.22 -9.59 55.05
C LYS A 729 26.72 -9.97 55.10
N ARG A 730 26.28 -10.81 54.13
CA ARG A 730 25.11 -11.73 54.17
C ARG A 730 23.71 -11.08 54.16
N ARG A 731 22.71 -11.75 53.59
CA ARG A 731 22.63 -13.18 53.23
C ARG A 731 22.34 -13.43 51.76
#